data_AF-Q0CM89-F1
#
_entry.id   AF-Q0CM89-F1
#
_cell.length_a   1.000
_cell.length_b   1.000
_cell.length_c   1.000
_cell.angle_alpha   90.00
_cell.angle_beta   90.00
_cell.angle_gamma   90.00
#
_symmetry.space_group_name_H-M   'P 1'
#
loop_
_entity.id
_entity.type
_entity.pdbx_description
1 polymer ?
#
loop_
_entity_poly.entity_id
_entity_poly.type
_entity_poly.pdbx_seq_one_letter_code
_entity_poly.pdbx_strand_id
1 'polypeptide(L)'
;MVPMSRLVHAQRRIASDFCQTTTISFAYHEPKWLWNEGEQLSRRYVKFNLGELARVATEATGSRFCVQVQKLPEGNFSKVFLMTMDNGREVIAKLPNPNAGRQHFTTASEVATMDYVRNILNVPAPKVYAFSSSADNPVGAEYIIMERSQGVELSKHWDEIRGPAKFEIVKQLVQFEKSLSSSHFPMYGSLYYAKDLPGVSPDSGTTRIKLTTGASLEDYMLSRAQRELACLQMFSTFPGQQGLFYGPRQYQPRADHKRKTLQDYMKALPFLLPKDEEVSKPVLWHPDLHADNIFVNPNNPTEIVSVIDWQAVNLSPLFLQARHPRLIEFDGPIPEGLQSIELPDNFEQLSPEEQLEAKKLRAAQSLYKLYEIQLIRQCPEIYRALQFRDSLPVQIMGLSGSIFSDGEPVVEGMLMRLEEQWSTHVGSSVPCPLSFSELERDRQREDEALWNRSVVLMDEFLTRVGAYRGWDGWVYHDNYDQFYNSGSTNQVTVAENTTAYTKYRLRPRVLVDVSQADPSTTVLGQKISFPLCVSPAGLQAMAHPDGELATSRACAKHQIHMGVSSFANHTVEEIRAAGLGVGPIQHAMQIYTMQDRAKQERIIKRAEAAGCKALFLTADSPILGVRYSEHRNDFRSPAGLGFPMLEKTSEMIRSERHEDGFTAFNSSSHSWAQEIPWLRSVTNMQIWIKGVLTAEDVQLAVEYGCDGVVVSNHGGRQLDETPATIDALPECVKAAKVDRVSHGC
;
A
#
# COMPACT_ATOMS: atom_id res chain seq x y z
N MET A 1 3.76 11.65 53.85
CA MET A 1 5.07 11.69 53.15
C MET A 1 5.70 10.31 53.24
N VAL A 2 5.65 9.54 52.14
CA VAL A 2 6.26 8.22 52.01
C VAL A 2 7.55 8.40 51.19
N PRO A 3 8.71 7.80 51.55
CA PRO A 3 9.97 8.16 50.93
C PRO A 3 10.08 7.63 49.49
N MET A 4 10.65 8.48 48.62
CA MET A 4 10.93 8.29 47.19
C MET A 4 11.74 7.03 46.84
N SER A 5 12.29 6.32 47.82
CA SER A 5 13.09 5.10 47.64
C SER A 5 12.26 3.86 47.29
N ARG A 6 10.95 3.83 47.60
CA ARG A 6 10.07 2.70 47.24
C ARG A 6 9.52 2.75 45.80
N LEU A 7 9.53 3.91 45.16
CA LEU A 7 9.12 4.06 43.74
C LEU A 7 10.19 3.58 42.76
N VAL A 8 11.47 3.72 43.11
CA VAL A 8 12.61 3.29 42.27
C VAL A 8 12.78 1.76 42.26
N HIS A 9 12.32 1.05 43.29
CA HIS A 9 12.29 -0.42 43.29
C HIS A 9 11.04 -1.03 42.63
N ALA A 10 9.91 -0.31 42.60
CA ALA A 10 8.72 -0.75 41.87
C ALA A 10 8.87 -0.59 40.34
N GLN A 11 9.52 0.49 39.87
CA GLN A 11 9.83 0.67 38.44
C GLN A 11 10.87 -0.32 37.89
N ARG A 12 11.82 -0.78 38.73
CA ARG A 12 12.81 -1.81 38.32
C ARG A 12 12.20 -3.19 38.11
N ARG A 13 11.13 -3.56 38.84
CA ARG A 13 10.41 -4.83 38.62
C ARG A 13 9.48 -4.77 37.40
N ILE A 14 8.84 -3.64 37.15
CA ILE A 14 7.96 -3.48 35.98
C ILE A 14 8.78 -3.46 34.67
N ALA A 15 10.00 -2.92 34.69
CA ALA A 15 10.91 -2.92 33.53
C ALA A 15 11.56 -4.29 33.25
N SER A 16 11.78 -5.14 34.26
CA SER A 16 12.30 -6.50 34.05
C SER A 16 11.23 -7.47 33.56
N ASP A 17 9.99 -7.31 34.04
CA ASP A 17 8.89 -8.23 33.71
C ASP A 17 8.30 -7.96 32.30
N PHE A 18 8.47 -6.75 31.76
CA PHE A 18 8.05 -6.43 30.39
C PHE A 18 8.88 -7.14 29.30
N CYS A 19 10.05 -7.69 29.67
CA CYS A 19 10.96 -8.32 28.72
C CYS A 19 10.85 -9.86 28.69
N GLN A 20 10.06 -10.49 29.58
CA GLN A 20 10.06 -11.97 29.70
C GLN A 20 8.74 -12.70 29.41
N THR A 21 7.59 -12.05 29.24
CA THR A 21 6.32 -12.81 29.06
C THR A 21 5.27 -12.16 28.15
N THR A 22 5.69 -11.52 27.06
CA THR A 22 4.74 -11.17 26.00
C THR A 22 5.23 -11.79 24.70
N THR A 23 4.59 -12.89 24.30
CA THR A 23 4.62 -13.36 22.91
C THR A 23 3.88 -12.31 22.07
N ILE A 24 4.46 -11.13 21.92
CA ILE A 24 4.08 -10.19 20.86
C ILE A 24 4.31 -10.98 19.58
N SER A 25 3.25 -11.28 18.86
CA SER A 25 3.35 -12.06 17.63
C SER A 25 4.22 -11.30 16.64
N PHE A 26 5.51 -11.66 16.56
CA PHE A 26 6.49 -11.14 15.59
C PHE A 26 6.25 -11.68 14.17
N ALA A 27 5.07 -12.26 13.92
CA ALA A 27 4.66 -12.63 12.58
C ALA A 27 4.51 -11.36 11.71
N TYR A 28 4.74 -11.55 10.42
CA TYR A 28 4.52 -10.54 9.40
C TYR A 28 3.00 -10.31 9.33
N HIS A 29 2.51 -9.20 9.89
CA HIS A 29 1.07 -8.94 10.02
C HIS A 29 0.52 -8.00 8.95
N GLU A 30 1.36 -7.42 8.10
CA GLU A 30 0.95 -6.48 7.06
C GLU A 30 2.09 -6.32 6.05
N PRO A 31 1.87 -6.37 4.71
CA PRO A 31 0.64 -6.66 3.91
C PRO A 31 0.27 -8.15 3.68
N LYS A 32 -0.88 -8.47 3.03
CA LYS A 32 -1.22 -9.84 2.56
C LYS A 32 -0.74 -10.09 1.13
N TRP A 33 -0.83 -11.33 0.67
CA TRP A 33 -0.65 -11.69 -0.74
C TRP A 33 -1.88 -12.37 -1.32
N LEU A 34 -2.25 -11.97 -2.54
CA LEU A 34 -3.32 -12.58 -3.34
C LEU A 34 -3.05 -14.07 -3.65
N TRP A 35 -1.78 -14.48 -3.67
CA TRP A 35 -1.34 -15.85 -3.91
C TRP A 35 -0.12 -16.22 -3.07
N ASN A 36 0.01 -17.51 -2.75
CA ASN A 36 1.14 -18.08 -2.01
C ASN A 36 1.40 -17.40 -0.65
N GLU A 37 0.38 -16.88 0.02
CA GLU A 37 0.52 -16.10 1.25
C GLU A 37 1.37 -16.81 2.32
N GLY A 38 1.10 -18.08 2.61
CA GLY A 38 1.88 -18.84 3.60
C GLY A 38 3.37 -18.92 3.25
N GLU A 39 3.70 -19.07 1.97
CA GLU A 39 5.08 -19.08 1.50
C GLU A 39 5.72 -17.68 1.60
N GLN A 40 4.99 -16.63 1.20
CA GLN A 40 5.45 -15.24 1.28
C GLN A 40 5.72 -14.80 2.71
N LEU A 41 4.86 -15.20 3.66
CA LEU A 41 5.04 -14.99 5.10
C LEU A 41 6.25 -15.75 5.62
N SER A 42 6.42 -17.02 5.24
CA SER A 42 7.56 -17.84 5.69
C SER A 42 8.91 -17.27 5.25
N ARG A 43 8.99 -16.76 4.00
CA ARG A 43 10.18 -16.15 3.43
C ARG A 43 10.55 -14.80 4.07
N ARG A 44 9.61 -14.18 4.80
CA ARG A 44 9.76 -12.90 5.52
C ARG A 44 9.69 -13.05 7.04
N TYR A 45 9.80 -14.28 7.52
CA TYR A 45 9.90 -14.58 8.94
C TYR A 45 11.36 -14.76 9.32
N VAL A 46 11.81 -14.00 10.32
CA VAL A 46 13.11 -14.18 10.98
C VAL A 46 12.87 -14.32 12.48
N LYS A 47 13.45 -15.37 13.07
CA LYS A 47 13.43 -15.59 14.52
C LYS A 47 14.64 -14.88 15.13
N PHE A 48 14.41 -14.06 16.15
CA PHE A 48 15.49 -13.33 16.84
C PHE A 48 15.11 -13.02 18.30
N ASN A 49 16.11 -12.65 19.09
CA ASN A 49 15.96 -12.23 20.49
C ASN A 49 15.96 -10.70 20.57
N LEU A 50 14.79 -10.11 20.82
CA LEU A 50 14.61 -8.66 20.91
C LEU A 50 15.37 -8.04 22.10
N GLY A 51 15.47 -8.74 23.22
CA GLY A 51 16.19 -8.25 24.40
C GLY A 51 17.69 -8.12 24.12
N GLU A 52 18.28 -9.12 23.45
CA GLU A 52 19.67 -9.06 23.02
C GLU A 52 19.90 -8.00 21.92
N LEU A 53 18.95 -7.84 20.98
CA LEU A 53 19.03 -6.78 19.98
C LEU A 53 19.04 -5.38 20.63
N ALA A 54 18.18 -5.17 21.63
CA ALA A 54 18.15 -3.94 22.40
C ALA A 54 19.45 -3.74 23.21
N ARG A 55 20.01 -4.80 23.79
CA ARG A 55 21.31 -4.75 24.48
C ARG A 55 22.42 -4.32 23.52
N VAL A 56 22.52 -4.93 22.35
CA VAL A 56 23.49 -4.55 21.31
C VAL A 56 23.32 -3.08 20.93
N ALA A 57 22.08 -2.62 20.74
CA ALA A 57 21.81 -1.21 20.42
C ALA A 57 22.28 -0.27 21.55
N THR A 58 22.04 -0.62 22.81
CA THR A 58 22.50 0.19 23.96
C THR A 58 24.02 0.26 24.08
N GLU A 59 24.71 -0.85 23.82
CA GLU A 59 26.17 -0.90 23.82
C GLU A 59 26.76 -0.07 22.68
N ALA A 60 26.19 -0.21 21.48
CA ALA A 60 26.62 0.53 20.30
C ALA A 60 26.45 2.05 20.45
N THR A 61 25.46 2.50 21.24
CA THR A 61 25.21 3.93 21.47
C THR A 61 25.85 4.49 22.73
N GLY A 62 26.43 3.65 23.60
CA GLY A 62 26.90 4.05 24.93
C GLY A 62 25.78 4.44 25.89
N SER A 63 24.57 3.89 25.70
CA SER A 63 23.38 4.14 26.52
C SER A 63 23.22 3.06 27.59
N ARG A 64 22.44 3.31 28.66
CA ARG A 64 22.29 2.33 29.75
C ARG A 64 21.20 1.31 29.49
N PHE A 65 20.11 1.72 28.85
CA PHE A 65 18.99 0.85 28.50
C PHE A 65 18.16 1.47 27.36
N CYS A 66 17.42 0.62 26.65
CA CYS A 66 16.44 1.02 25.66
C CYS A 66 15.10 1.28 26.35
N VAL A 67 14.51 2.46 26.12
CA VAL A 67 13.24 2.89 26.74
C VAL A 67 12.05 2.41 25.92
N GLN A 68 12.18 2.41 24.59
CA GLN A 68 11.09 2.11 23.68
C GLN A 68 11.63 1.43 22.43
N VAL A 69 10.92 0.39 21.98
CA VAL A 69 11.10 -0.24 20.68
C VAL A 69 9.79 -0.09 19.91
N GLN A 70 9.85 0.58 18.77
CA GLN A 70 8.75 0.71 17.83
C GLN A 70 9.12 -0.02 16.55
N LYS A 71 8.27 -0.95 16.12
CA LYS A 71 8.39 -1.57 14.80
C LYS A 71 7.94 -0.56 13.74
N LEU A 72 8.79 -0.29 12.75
CA LEU A 72 8.43 0.55 11.60
C LEU A 72 7.77 -0.32 10.51
N PRO A 73 7.07 0.27 9.52
CA PRO A 73 6.56 -0.46 8.37
C PRO A 73 7.63 -1.38 7.77
N GLU A 74 7.31 -2.67 7.60
CA GLU A 74 8.27 -3.64 7.06
C GLU A 74 8.45 -3.43 5.55
N GLY A 75 9.70 -3.34 5.10
CA GLY A 75 10.02 -3.45 3.68
C GLY A 75 9.98 -4.90 3.20
N ASN A 76 10.08 -5.10 1.89
CA ASN A 76 9.95 -6.44 1.29
C ASN A 76 11.03 -7.45 1.75
N PHE A 77 12.15 -6.96 2.27
CA PHE A 77 13.35 -7.74 2.54
C PHE A 77 13.89 -7.63 3.97
N SER A 78 13.29 -6.83 4.85
CA SER A 78 13.83 -6.64 6.20
C SER A 78 12.78 -6.21 7.22
N LYS A 79 13.02 -6.60 8.48
CA LYS A 79 12.34 -6.03 9.65
C LYS A 79 13.11 -4.80 10.12
N VAL A 80 12.39 -3.73 10.42
CA VAL A 80 12.99 -2.46 10.83
C VAL A 80 12.34 -2.00 12.14
N PHE A 81 13.18 -1.64 13.11
CA PHE A 81 12.76 -1.14 14.41
C PHE A 81 13.40 0.21 14.69
N LEU A 82 12.61 1.17 15.13
CA LEU A 82 13.06 2.39 15.78
C LEU A 82 13.25 2.09 17.28
N MET A 83 14.44 2.33 17.79
CA MET A 83 14.78 2.13 19.20
C MET A 83 15.18 3.45 19.85
N THR A 84 14.48 3.81 20.92
CA THR A 84 14.75 5.04 21.70
C THR A 84 15.48 4.68 22.99
N MET A 85 16.62 5.32 23.22
CA MET A 85 17.52 5.08 24.35
C MET A 85 17.21 5.99 25.55
N ASP A 86 17.77 5.67 26.73
CA ASP A 86 17.55 6.43 27.98
C ASP A 86 18.04 7.88 27.96
N ASN A 87 18.95 8.20 27.04
CA ASN A 87 19.45 9.56 26.79
C ASN A 87 18.69 10.30 25.67
N GLY A 88 17.58 9.75 25.18
CA GLY A 88 16.78 10.32 24.09
C GLY A 88 17.36 10.10 22.69
N ARG A 89 18.52 9.44 22.55
CA ARG A 89 19.06 9.06 21.23
C ARG A 89 18.18 7.98 20.60
N GLU A 90 17.95 8.11 19.31
CA GLU A 90 17.20 7.14 18.52
C GLU A 90 18.10 6.45 17.49
N VAL A 91 17.89 5.15 17.30
CA VAL A 91 18.60 4.34 16.30
C VAL A 91 17.64 3.43 15.56
N ILE A 92 18.06 3.01 14.37
CA ILE A 92 17.37 2.00 13.57
C ILE A 92 18.07 0.66 13.76
N ALA A 93 17.30 -0.38 14.08
CA ALA A 93 17.72 -1.76 14.01
C ALA A 93 17.05 -2.43 12.81
N LYS A 94 17.86 -2.86 11.83
CA LYS A 94 17.42 -3.57 10.62
C LYS A 94 17.85 -5.03 10.70
N LEU A 95 16.95 -5.96 10.40
CA LEU A 95 17.21 -7.39 10.31
C LEU A 95 16.77 -7.90 8.94
N PRO A 96 17.67 -8.45 8.11
CA PRO A 96 17.30 -9.00 6.82
C PRO A 96 16.39 -10.23 6.99
N ASN A 97 15.40 -10.32 6.12
CA ASN A 97 14.57 -11.51 5.99
C ASN A 97 15.28 -12.57 5.13
N PRO A 98 14.91 -13.86 5.23
CA PRO A 98 15.48 -14.93 4.40
C PRO A 98 15.42 -14.68 2.88
N ASN A 99 14.46 -13.89 2.40
CA ASN A 99 14.34 -13.50 0.99
C ASN A 99 15.24 -12.31 0.57
N ALA A 100 15.99 -11.69 1.48
CA ALA A 100 16.86 -10.54 1.19
C ALA A 100 18.09 -10.90 0.35
N GLY A 101 18.44 -12.18 0.28
CA GLY A 101 19.58 -12.70 -0.46
C GLY A 101 20.33 -13.76 0.33
N ARG A 102 21.58 -14.00 -0.05
CA ARG A 102 22.40 -15.01 0.61
C ARG A 102 22.83 -14.50 1.99
N GLN A 103 22.51 -15.27 3.03
CA GLN A 103 22.93 -15.03 4.41
C GLN A 103 24.43 -14.71 4.48
N HIS A 104 24.82 -13.86 5.42
CA HIS A 104 26.14 -13.25 5.58
C HIS A 104 26.52 -12.24 4.52
N PHE A 105 26.44 -12.60 3.24
CA PHE A 105 26.90 -11.72 2.17
C PHE A 105 26.00 -10.50 1.98
N THR A 106 24.68 -10.65 2.13
CA THR A 106 23.75 -9.50 2.02
C THR A 106 24.06 -8.42 3.06
N THR A 107 24.13 -8.78 4.35
CA THR A 107 24.41 -7.82 5.43
C THR A 107 25.84 -7.27 5.38
N ALA A 108 26.83 -8.13 5.16
CA ALA A 108 28.22 -7.68 5.11
C ALA A 108 28.45 -6.69 3.94
N SER A 109 27.82 -6.92 2.80
CA SER A 109 27.97 -6.04 1.65
C SER A 109 27.24 -4.71 1.81
N GLU A 110 26.01 -4.73 2.36
CA GLU A 110 25.26 -3.52 2.63
C GLU A 110 26.03 -2.57 3.57
N VAL A 111 26.57 -3.10 4.67
CA VAL A 111 27.34 -2.30 5.63
C VAL A 111 28.61 -1.72 4.99
N ALA A 112 29.39 -2.54 4.28
CA ALA A 112 30.61 -2.07 3.61
C ALA A 112 30.31 -1.00 2.55
N THR A 113 29.17 -1.13 1.86
CA THR A 113 28.71 -0.16 0.86
C THR A 113 28.32 1.15 1.53
N MET A 114 27.49 1.12 2.57
CA MET A 114 27.09 2.31 3.33
C MET A 114 28.28 3.09 3.88
N ASP A 115 29.27 2.37 4.42
CA ASP A 115 30.52 2.96 4.92
C ASP A 115 31.32 3.64 3.78
N TYR A 116 31.48 2.96 2.64
CA TYR A 116 32.20 3.50 1.48
C TYR A 116 31.50 4.75 0.90
N VAL A 117 30.19 4.67 0.64
CA VAL A 117 29.47 5.79 0.03
C VAL A 117 29.43 7.01 0.96
N ARG A 118 29.29 6.79 2.28
CA ARG A 118 29.29 7.88 3.26
C ARG A 118 30.67 8.51 3.43
N ASN A 119 31.69 7.69 3.70
CA ASN A 119 32.98 8.19 4.18
C ASN A 119 34.00 8.42 3.07
N ILE A 120 33.82 7.81 1.89
CA ILE A 120 34.73 7.97 0.74
C ILE A 120 34.09 8.82 -0.34
N LEU A 121 32.83 8.53 -0.71
CA LEU A 121 32.14 9.24 -1.79
C LEU A 121 31.35 10.48 -1.34
N ASN A 122 31.26 10.72 -0.03
CA ASN A 122 30.48 11.81 0.58
C ASN A 122 29.01 11.84 0.14
N VAL A 123 28.43 10.68 -0.17
CA VAL A 123 26.98 10.53 -0.39
C VAL A 123 26.33 10.32 0.98
N PRO A 124 25.30 11.10 1.35
CA PRO A 124 24.73 11.00 2.69
C PRO A 124 23.99 9.67 2.86
N ALA A 125 24.57 8.74 3.61
CA ALA A 125 23.95 7.46 3.99
C ALA A 125 24.02 7.27 5.51
N PRO A 126 23.08 6.57 6.18
CA PRO A 126 23.11 6.42 7.64
C PRO A 126 24.41 5.82 8.17
N LYS A 127 24.90 6.34 9.30
CA LYS A 127 26.08 5.77 9.95
C LYS A 127 25.74 4.45 10.63
N VAL A 128 26.47 3.38 10.32
CA VAL A 128 26.36 2.09 11.03
C VAL A 128 27.12 2.17 12.37
N TYR A 129 26.45 1.80 13.46
CA TYR A 129 27.03 1.75 14.80
C TYR A 129 27.50 0.35 15.19
N ALA A 130 26.73 -0.68 14.84
CA ALA A 130 27.08 -2.08 15.06
C ALA A 130 26.37 -2.96 14.04
N PHE A 131 26.95 -4.11 13.70
CA PHE A 131 26.29 -5.10 12.85
C PHE A 131 26.80 -6.51 13.13
N SER A 132 26.01 -7.51 12.75
CA SER A 132 26.45 -8.90 12.62
C SER A 132 25.89 -9.46 11.32
N SER A 133 26.77 -9.99 10.47
CA SER A 133 26.41 -10.75 9.27
C SER A 133 26.28 -12.26 9.54
N SER A 134 26.48 -12.69 10.79
CA SER A 134 26.21 -14.08 11.19
C SER A 134 25.03 -14.14 12.13
N ALA A 135 24.17 -15.15 11.97
CA ALA A 135 23.13 -15.49 12.95
C ALA A 135 23.69 -16.17 14.20
N ASP A 136 24.97 -16.59 14.20
CA ASP A 136 25.68 -17.12 15.36
C ASP A 136 26.12 -15.98 16.30
N ASN A 137 25.13 -15.37 16.95
CA ASN A 137 25.30 -14.34 17.95
C ASN A 137 24.08 -14.36 18.92
N PRO A 138 24.13 -13.69 20.08
CA PRO A 138 23.04 -13.72 21.06
C PRO A 138 21.66 -13.25 20.55
N VAL A 139 21.62 -12.39 19.53
CA VAL A 139 20.37 -11.98 18.86
C VAL A 139 19.76 -13.15 18.08
N GLY A 140 20.55 -14.11 17.63
CA GLY A 140 20.10 -15.27 16.85
C GLY A 140 19.74 -14.96 15.40
N ALA A 141 20.10 -13.78 14.90
CA ALA A 141 19.86 -13.31 13.55
C ALA A 141 20.92 -12.31 13.11
N GLU A 142 21.04 -12.07 11.80
CA GLU A 142 21.79 -10.95 11.25
C GLU A 142 21.12 -9.63 11.63
N TYR A 143 21.91 -8.58 11.83
CA TYR A 143 21.38 -7.25 12.15
C TYR A 143 22.33 -6.13 11.75
N ILE A 144 21.76 -4.94 11.57
CA ILE A 144 22.45 -3.66 11.44
C ILE A 144 21.81 -2.69 12.44
N ILE A 145 22.60 -2.11 13.35
CA ILE A 145 22.24 -0.98 14.19
C ILE A 145 22.86 0.27 13.57
N MET A 146 22.04 1.25 13.21
CA MET A 146 22.47 2.44 12.48
C MET A 146 21.75 3.71 12.93
N GLU A 147 22.30 4.83 12.53
CA GLU A 147 21.73 6.18 12.71
C GLU A 147 20.31 6.27 12.17
N ARG A 148 19.41 6.88 12.95
CA ARG A 148 18.11 7.33 12.43
C ARG A 148 18.33 8.56 11.55
N SER A 149 17.91 8.50 10.30
CA SER A 149 17.87 9.66 9.39
C SER A 149 17.11 10.81 10.05
N GLN A 150 17.76 11.97 10.20
CA GLN A 150 17.21 13.14 10.90
C GLN A 150 16.21 13.95 10.05
N GLY A 151 16.11 13.64 8.76
CA GLY A 151 15.20 14.32 7.83
C GLY A 151 13.77 13.77 7.85
N VAL A 152 12.97 14.27 6.92
CA VAL A 152 11.65 13.73 6.55
C VAL A 152 11.71 13.12 5.15
N GLU A 153 10.95 12.06 4.91
CA GLU A 153 10.83 11.44 3.58
C GLU A 153 10.42 12.48 2.54
N LEU A 154 11.11 12.49 1.39
CA LEU A 154 10.84 13.45 0.32
C LEU A 154 9.44 13.26 -0.28
N SER A 155 8.92 12.04 -0.31
CA SER A 155 7.57 11.73 -0.80
C SER A 155 6.48 12.54 -0.11
N LYS A 156 6.63 12.82 1.20
CA LYS A 156 5.68 13.61 2.00
C LYS A 156 5.58 15.07 1.57
N HIS A 157 6.57 15.59 0.84
CA HIS A 157 6.62 16.98 0.40
C HIS A 157 6.74 17.13 -1.12
N TRP A 158 6.97 16.05 -1.87
CA TRP A 158 7.30 16.12 -3.30
C TRP A 158 6.27 16.90 -4.12
N ASP A 159 4.99 16.70 -3.86
CA ASP A 159 3.91 17.36 -4.62
C ASP A 159 3.72 18.84 -4.24
N GLU A 160 4.16 19.24 -3.05
CA GLU A 160 4.10 20.62 -2.56
C GLU A 160 5.27 21.47 -3.12
N ILE A 161 6.39 20.83 -3.46
CA ILE A 161 7.60 21.50 -3.95
C ILE A 161 7.39 21.99 -5.38
N ARG A 162 7.63 23.28 -5.62
CA ARG A 162 7.51 23.90 -6.95
C ARG A 162 8.68 23.53 -7.86
N GLY A 163 8.46 23.59 -9.18
CA GLY A 163 9.44 23.20 -10.21
C GLY A 163 10.89 23.67 -9.98
N PRO A 164 11.16 24.98 -9.77
CA PRO A 164 12.53 25.45 -9.52
C PRO A 164 13.19 24.82 -8.28
N ALA A 165 12.41 24.53 -7.24
CA ALA A 165 12.89 23.89 -6.02
C ALA A 165 13.12 22.38 -6.22
N LYS A 166 12.27 21.70 -7.02
CA LYS A 166 12.52 20.30 -7.45
C LYS A 166 13.84 20.18 -8.20
N PHE A 167 14.21 21.21 -8.97
CA PHE A 167 15.47 21.21 -9.70
C PHE A 167 16.71 21.26 -8.78
N GLU A 168 16.63 21.88 -7.60
CA GLU A 168 17.74 21.83 -6.62
C GLU A 168 17.97 20.43 -6.07
N ILE A 169 16.90 19.64 -5.91
CA ILE A 169 16.99 18.21 -5.56
C ILE A 169 17.66 17.45 -6.70
N VAL A 170 17.21 17.65 -7.95
CA VAL A 170 17.80 17.02 -9.14
C VAL A 170 19.31 17.28 -9.26
N LYS A 171 19.77 18.50 -8.99
CA LYS A 171 21.22 18.82 -8.99
C LYS A 171 22.00 17.99 -7.97
N GLN A 172 21.48 17.82 -6.75
CA GLN A 172 22.11 17.00 -5.71
C GLN A 172 22.13 15.52 -6.11
N LEU A 173 21.04 15.01 -6.69
CA LEU A 173 20.99 13.63 -7.18
C LEU A 173 22.06 13.37 -8.25
N VAL A 174 22.18 14.25 -9.25
CA VAL A 174 23.23 14.15 -10.28
C VAL A 174 24.63 14.24 -9.67
N GLN A 175 24.82 15.05 -8.62
CA GLN A 175 26.09 15.10 -7.90
C GLN A 175 26.41 13.78 -7.19
N PHE A 176 25.42 13.13 -6.57
CA PHE A 176 25.60 11.82 -5.95
C PHE A 176 25.90 10.74 -6.99
N GLU A 177 25.12 10.68 -8.07
CA GLU A 177 25.32 9.73 -9.18
C GLU A 177 26.68 9.92 -9.85
N LYS A 178 27.12 11.17 -10.03
CA LYS A 178 28.49 11.47 -10.47
C LYS A 178 29.54 10.93 -9.51
N SER A 179 29.34 11.09 -8.20
CA SER A 179 30.27 10.56 -7.20
C SER A 179 30.34 9.02 -7.27
N LEU A 180 29.19 8.37 -7.44
CA LEU A 180 29.07 6.93 -7.63
C LEU A 180 29.75 6.45 -8.93
N SER A 181 29.51 7.11 -10.07
CA SER A 181 30.10 6.74 -11.38
C SER A 181 31.60 7.02 -11.48
N SER A 182 32.12 7.96 -10.68
CA SER A 182 33.53 8.35 -10.66
C SER A 182 34.41 7.39 -9.85
N SER A 183 33.79 6.45 -9.13
CA SER A 183 34.54 5.44 -8.38
C SER A 183 35.24 4.46 -9.32
N HIS A 184 36.52 4.17 -9.04
CA HIS A 184 37.34 3.26 -9.86
C HIS A 184 37.57 1.96 -9.11
N PHE A 185 37.02 0.88 -9.62
CA PHE A 185 37.23 -0.46 -9.08
C PHE A 185 37.95 -1.36 -10.09
N PRO A 186 38.90 -2.20 -9.67
CA PRO A 186 39.59 -3.12 -10.56
C PRO A 186 38.77 -4.36 -10.96
N MET A 187 37.62 -4.62 -10.32
CA MET A 187 36.79 -5.81 -10.55
C MET A 187 35.32 -5.50 -10.33
N TYR A 188 34.46 -6.35 -10.90
CA TYR A 188 33.01 -6.33 -10.69
C TYR A 188 32.62 -7.04 -9.37
N GLY A 189 31.32 -7.07 -9.07
CA GLY A 189 30.75 -7.83 -7.96
C GLY A 189 30.25 -6.98 -6.80
N SER A 190 30.78 -7.11 -5.59
CA SER A 190 30.24 -6.42 -4.40
C SER A 190 31.36 -5.97 -3.46
N LEU A 191 31.08 -4.95 -2.65
CA LEU A 191 31.98 -4.47 -1.61
C LEU A 191 31.80 -5.29 -0.34
N TYR A 192 32.91 -5.69 0.29
CA TYR A 192 32.94 -6.35 1.59
C TYR A 192 34.13 -5.87 2.42
N TYR A 193 34.07 -5.94 3.74
CA TYR A 193 35.31 -5.86 4.52
C TYR A 193 36.15 -7.13 4.33
N ALA A 194 37.47 -6.99 4.38
CA ALA A 194 38.40 -8.13 4.19
C ALA A 194 38.10 -9.34 5.09
N LYS A 195 37.66 -9.10 6.34
CA LYS A 195 37.31 -10.14 7.32
C LYS A 195 36.07 -10.97 6.93
N ASP A 196 35.19 -10.42 6.09
CA ASP A 196 33.91 -11.04 5.72
C ASP A 196 34.05 -11.93 4.48
N LEU A 197 35.26 -12.00 3.89
CA LEU A 197 35.57 -12.83 2.72
C LEU A 197 36.38 -14.07 3.11
N PRO A 198 35.98 -15.27 2.64
CA PRO A 198 36.72 -16.50 2.90
C PRO A 198 38.09 -16.48 2.19
N GLY A 199 39.13 -16.95 2.86
CA GLY A 199 40.48 -17.09 2.29
C GLY A 199 41.31 -15.80 2.25
N VAL A 200 40.82 -14.71 2.84
CA VAL A 200 41.56 -13.46 2.99
C VAL A 200 42.10 -13.35 4.42
N SER A 201 43.44 -13.35 4.59
CA SER A 201 44.04 -13.07 5.89
C SER A 201 43.81 -11.59 6.27
N PRO A 202 43.44 -11.30 7.54
CA PRO A 202 43.35 -9.93 8.03
C PRO A 202 44.76 -9.37 8.21
N ASP A 203 45.37 -8.87 7.14
CA ASP A 203 46.67 -8.19 7.24
C ASP A 203 46.53 -6.91 8.07
N SER A 204 47.24 -6.89 9.21
CA SER A 204 47.57 -5.72 10.04
C SER A 204 46.52 -4.61 10.11
N GLY A 205 45.48 -4.81 10.93
CA GLY A 205 44.75 -3.73 11.61
C GLY A 205 44.05 -2.65 10.78
N THR A 206 43.96 -2.78 9.45
CA THR A 206 43.25 -1.82 8.60
C THR A 206 42.02 -2.46 7.98
N THR A 207 40.86 -1.83 8.22
CA THR A 207 39.56 -2.16 7.66
C THR A 207 39.56 -1.91 6.15
N ARG A 208 40.23 -2.77 5.36
CA ARG A 208 40.29 -2.62 3.91
C ARG A 208 39.08 -3.30 3.26
N ILE A 209 38.39 -2.54 2.42
CA ILE A 209 37.30 -3.04 1.59
C ILE A 209 37.90 -3.84 0.44
N LYS A 210 37.32 -5.01 0.15
CA LYS A 210 37.74 -5.92 -0.92
C LYS A 210 36.59 -6.21 -1.88
N LEU A 211 36.98 -6.68 -3.06
CA LEU A 211 36.14 -6.93 -4.23
C LEU A 211 36.08 -8.42 -4.52
N THR A 212 34.96 -8.89 -5.06
CA THR A 212 34.79 -10.29 -5.44
C THR A 212 34.16 -10.43 -6.83
N THR A 213 34.79 -11.23 -7.70
CA THR A 213 34.34 -11.71 -9.04
C THR A 213 34.63 -10.81 -10.26
N GLY A 214 35.05 -11.44 -11.37
CA GLY A 214 35.18 -10.86 -12.72
C GLY A 214 36.30 -9.83 -12.89
N ALA A 215 37.42 -10.22 -13.49
CA ALA A 215 38.50 -9.30 -13.87
C ALA A 215 38.19 -8.54 -15.18
N SER A 216 37.34 -9.11 -16.03
CA SER A 216 36.93 -8.52 -17.31
C SER A 216 35.40 -8.39 -17.43
N LEU A 217 34.95 -7.49 -18.30
CA LEU A 217 33.52 -7.32 -18.61
C LEU A 217 32.91 -8.63 -19.14
N GLU A 218 33.63 -9.33 -20.02
CA GLU A 218 33.18 -10.59 -20.60
C GLU A 218 32.97 -11.66 -19.51
N ASP A 219 33.94 -11.84 -18.60
CA ASP A 219 33.83 -12.79 -17.49
C ASP A 219 32.64 -12.46 -16.60
N TYR A 220 32.42 -11.17 -16.30
CA TYR A 220 31.29 -10.73 -15.50
C TYR A 220 29.96 -11.08 -16.18
N MET A 221 29.79 -10.76 -17.46
CA MET A 221 28.57 -11.06 -18.21
C MET A 221 28.34 -12.57 -18.34
N LEU A 222 29.40 -13.32 -18.61
CA LEU A 222 29.35 -14.78 -18.72
C LEU A 222 28.97 -15.43 -17.39
N SER A 223 29.49 -14.92 -16.27
CA SER A 223 29.18 -15.45 -14.94
C SER A 223 27.69 -15.33 -14.60
N ARG A 224 27.01 -14.29 -15.11
CA ARG A 224 25.55 -14.13 -14.94
C ARG A 224 24.80 -15.24 -15.66
N ALA A 225 25.11 -15.53 -16.92
CA ALA A 225 24.47 -16.63 -17.65
C ALA A 225 24.82 -18.00 -17.06
N GLN A 226 26.06 -18.20 -16.63
CA GLN A 226 26.49 -19.44 -15.98
C GLN A 226 25.74 -19.69 -14.67
N ARG A 227 25.46 -18.64 -13.89
CA ARG A 227 24.61 -18.73 -12.70
C ARG A 227 23.21 -19.21 -13.05
N GLU A 228 22.57 -18.61 -14.07
CA GLU A 228 21.24 -19.04 -14.51
C GLU A 228 21.25 -20.52 -14.96
N LEU A 229 22.28 -20.93 -15.70
CA LEU A 229 22.44 -22.31 -16.14
C LEU A 229 22.65 -23.28 -14.97
N ALA A 230 23.46 -22.90 -13.98
CA ALA A 230 23.67 -23.69 -12.76
C ALA A 230 22.37 -23.85 -11.97
N CYS A 231 21.53 -22.80 -11.90
CA CYS A 231 20.20 -22.90 -11.30
C CYS A 231 19.31 -23.90 -12.05
N LEU A 232 19.29 -23.88 -13.39
CA LEU A 232 18.54 -24.85 -14.22
C LEU A 232 19.06 -26.29 -14.08
N GLN A 233 20.31 -26.49 -13.66
CA GLN A 233 20.87 -27.81 -13.38
C GLN A 233 20.54 -28.28 -11.95
N MET A 234 20.58 -27.36 -10.99
CA MET A 234 20.37 -27.67 -9.57
C MET A 234 18.89 -27.93 -9.25
N PHE A 235 17.98 -27.16 -9.86
CA PHE A 235 16.56 -27.18 -9.50
C PHE A 235 15.71 -27.84 -10.59
N SER A 236 14.85 -28.78 -10.19
CA SER A 236 13.89 -29.46 -11.07
C SER A 236 12.68 -28.60 -11.45
N THR A 237 12.46 -27.51 -10.72
CA THR A 237 11.38 -26.54 -10.92
C THR A 237 11.96 -25.14 -10.81
N PHE A 238 11.48 -24.22 -11.64
CA PHE A 238 11.84 -22.79 -11.58
C PHE A 238 10.61 -21.96 -11.17
N PRO A 239 10.83 -20.76 -10.62
CA PRO A 239 9.74 -19.86 -10.28
C PRO A 239 8.83 -19.59 -11.48
N GLY A 240 7.55 -19.35 -11.22
CA GLY A 240 6.72 -18.67 -12.22
C GLY A 240 7.30 -17.28 -12.51
N GLN A 241 7.43 -16.95 -13.79
CA GLN A 241 7.58 -15.58 -14.30
C GLN A 241 6.66 -14.60 -13.56
N GLN A 242 7.23 -13.53 -13.02
CA GLN A 242 6.45 -12.59 -12.23
C GLN A 242 5.52 -11.79 -13.15
N GLY A 243 4.28 -11.57 -12.70
CA GLY A 243 3.34 -10.75 -13.45
C GLY A 243 2.64 -11.40 -14.64
N LEU A 244 2.66 -12.73 -14.75
CA LEU A 244 1.86 -13.45 -15.74
C LEU A 244 0.70 -14.19 -15.11
N PHE A 245 -0.42 -14.19 -15.83
CA PHE A 245 -1.55 -15.06 -15.50
C PHE A 245 -1.25 -16.49 -15.94
N TYR A 246 -1.27 -17.45 -15.01
CA TYR A 246 -0.97 -18.86 -15.27
C TYR A 246 -2.20 -19.66 -15.66
N GLY A 247 -2.09 -20.51 -16.68
CA GLY A 247 -3.16 -21.44 -17.05
C GLY A 247 -2.81 -22.40 -18.19
N PRO A 248 -3.67 -23.41 -18.44
CA PRO A 248 -3.45 -24.43 -19.47
C PRO A 248 -3.42 -23.90 -20.92
N ARG A 249 -3.77 -22.62 -21.15
CA ARG A 249 -3.80 -21.98 -22.48
C ARG A 249 -2.88 -20.76 -22.55
N GLN A 250 -1.91 -20.70 -21.64
CA GLN A 250 -0.98 -19.60 -21.41
C GLN A 250 0.44 -20.14 -21.59
N TYR A 251 1.42 -19.23 -21.63
CA TYR A 251 2.81 -19.61 -21.83
C TYR A 251 3.27 -20.58 -20.71
N GLN A 252 3.97 -21.64 -21.10
CA GLN A 252 4.48 -22.65 -20.17
C GLN A 252 6.01 -22.71 -20.28
N PRO A 253 6.75 -22.19 -19.29
CA PRO A 253 8.20 -22.15 -19.33
C PRO A 253 8.81 -23.55 -19.30
N ARG A 254 9.86 -23.79 -20.10
CA ARG A 254 10.53 -25.10 -20.24
C ARG A 254 12.02 -25.00 -19.96
N ALA A 255 12.56 -25.95 -19.18
CA ALA A 255 13.98 -25.99 -18.83
C ALA A 255 14.90 -26.02 -20.07
N ASP A 256 14.57 -26.85 -21.05
CA ASP A 256 15.38 -27.01 -22.27
C ASP A 256 15.37 -25.74 -23.12
N HIS A 257 14.25 -25.03 -23.14
CA HIS A 257 14.10 -23.76 -23.84
C HIS A 257 14.95 -22.67 -23.19
N LYS A 258 14.80 -22.46 -21.87
CA LYS A 258 15.66 -21.55 -21.08
C LYS A 258 17.15 -21.86 -21.27
N ARG A 259 17.52 -23.14 -21.26
CA ARG A 259 18.91 -23.60 -21.46
C ARG A 259 19.42 -23.22 -22.85
N LYS A 260 18.64 -23.47 -23.89
CA LYS A 260 19.00 -23.13 -25.27
C LYS A 260 19.17 -21.62 -25.43
N THR A 261 18.23 -20.81 -24.93
CA THR A 261 18.31 -19.34 -24.99
C THR A 261 19.59 -18.82 -24.31
N LEU A 262 19.97 -19.37 -23.14
CA LEU A 262 21.23 -19.03 -22.47
C LEU A 262 22.46 -19.42 -23.30
N GLN A 263 22.46 -20.61 -23.91
CA GLN A 263 23.57 -21.06 -24.76
C GLN A 263 23.74 -20.17 -26.00
N ASP A 264 22.63 -19.78 -26.63
CA ASP A 264 22.65 -18.89 -27.79
C ASP A 264 23.09 -17.48 -27.38
N TYR A 265 22.64 -16.95 -26.23
CA TYR A 265 23.18 -15.72 -25.65
C TYR A 265 24.70 -15.79 -25.44
N MET A 266 25.21 -16.87 -24.83
CA MET A 266 26.65 -17.03 -24.57
C MET A 266 27.49 -17.06 -25.85
N LYS A 267 26.95 -17.59 -26.97
CA LYS A 267 27.62 -17.54 -28.28
C LYS A 267 27.70 -16.11 -28.84
N ALA A 268 26.65 -15.30 -28.63
CA ALA A 268 26.58 -13.94 -29.13
C ALA A 268 27.34 -12.94 -28.24
N LEU A 269 27.46 -13.21 -26.94
CA LEU A 269 27.98 -12.28 -25.93
C LEU A 269 29.30 -11.57 -26.32
N PRO A 270 30.37 -12.25 -26.82
CA PRO A 270 31.62 -11.57 -27.15
C PRO A 270 31.48 -10.45 -28.19
N PHE A 271 30.42 -10.49 -29.01
CA PHE A 271 30.14 -9.52 -30.06
C PHE A 271 29.20 -8.38 -29.61
N LEU A 272 28.59 -8.51 -28.43
CA LEU A 272 27.62 -7.54 -27.87
C LEU A 272 28.25 -6.57 -26.88
N LEU A 273 29.49 -6.81 -26.45
CA LEU A 273 30.15 -6.00 -25.44
C LEU A 273 30.44 -4.58 -25.98
N PRO A 274 30.06 -3.53 -25.24
CA PRO A 274 30.40 -2.16 -25.62
C PRO A 274 31.91 -1.96 -25.68
N LYS A 275 32.35 -1.20 -26.68
CA LYS A 275 33.76 -0.78 -26.82
C LYS A 275 34.11 0.44 -25.97
N ASP A 276 33.10 1.19 -25.51
CA ASP A 276 33.29 2.35 -24.63
C ASP A 276 33.60 1.84 -23.22
N GLU A 277 34.84 2.06 -22.77
CA GLU A 277 35.32 1.64 -21.45
C GLU A 277 34.63 2.38 -20.30
N GLU A 278 34.20 3.64 -20.53
CA GLU A 278 33.59 4.47 -19.49
C GLU A 278 32.19 3.98 -19.08
N VAL A 279 31.44 3.41 -20.03
CA VAL A 279 30.14 2.81 -19.73
C VAL A 279 30.27 1.37 -19.24
N SER A 280 31.42 0.75 -19.47
CA SER A 280 31.71 -0.65 -19.15
C SER A 280 32.32 -0.85 -17.77
N LYS A 281 32.99 0.17 -17.22
CA LYS A 281 33.72 0.08 -15.96
C LYS A 281 32.81 -0.32 -14.78
N PRO A 282 33.34 -1.05 -13.78
CA PRO A 282 32.62 -1.39 -12.56
C PRO A 282 32.38 -0.13 -11.73
N VAL A 283 31.12 0.21 -11.50
CA VAL A 283 30.70 1.36 -10.67
C VAL A 283 29.65 0.95 -9.66
N LEU A 284 29.51 1.73 -8.59
CA LEU A 284 28.34 1.64 -7.72
C LEU A 284 27.18 2.39 -8.38
N TRP A 285 25.96 1.89 -8.16
CA TRP A 285 24.73 2.59 -8.52
C TRP A 285 23.65 2.28 -7.50
N HIS A 286 22.80 3.25 -7.17
CA HIS A 286 21.68 3.02 -6.26
C HIS A 286 20.54 2.31 -7.02
N PRO A 287 20.11 1.10 -6.63
CA PRO A 287 19.18 0.30 -7.42
C PRO A 287 17.73 0.79 -7.38
N ASP A 288 17.32 1.47 -6.29
CA ASP A 288 15.93 1.92 -6.10
C ASP A 288 15.84 3.33 -5.52
N LEU A 289 16.23 4.33 -6.32
CA LEU A 289 16.24 5.73 -5.90
C LEU A 289 14.87 6.38 -6.16
N HIS A 290 13.99 6.36 -5.16
CA HIS A 290 12.67 7.01 -5.14
C HIS A 290 12.49 7.91 -3.92
N ALA A 291 11.40 8.69 -3.90
CA ALA A 291 11.18 9.75 -2.91
C ALA A 291 11.04 9.26 -1.46
N ASP A 292 10.65 8.01 -1.21
CA ASP A 292 10.61 7.45 0.17
C ASP A 292 11.99 7.03 0.69
N ASN A 293 12.94 6.75 -0.22
CA ASN A 293 14.32 6.43 0.13
C ASN A 293 15.22 7.67 0.28
N ILE A 294 14.67 8.87 0.07
CA ILE A 294 15.38 10.15 0.17
C ILE A 294 14.81 10.94 1.35
N PHE A 295 15.68 11.38 2.25
CA PHE A 295 15.33 12.20 3.39
C PHE A 295 15.84 13.62 3.19
N VAL A 296 14.96 14.59 3.36
CA VAL A 296 15.26 16.02 3.24
C VAL A 296 15.18 16.75 4.56
N ASN A 297 15.85 17.90 4.66
CA ASN A 297 15.82 18.74 5.84
C ASN A 297 14.38 19.27 6.07
N PRO A 298 13.77 19.05 7.25
CA PRO A 298 12.40 19.51 7.51
C PRO A 298 12.23 21.03 7.45
N ASN A 299 13.30 21.79 7.70
CA ASN A 299 13.29 23.26 7.61
C ASN A 299 13.61 23.77 6.20
N ASN A 300 14.16 22.90 5.34
CA ASN A 300 14.49 23.21 3.95
C ASN A 300 14.32 21.94 3.09
N PRO A 301 13.11 21.64 2.60
CA PRO A 301 12.80 20.36 1.93
C PRO A 301 13.48 20.20 0.56
N THR A 302 14.36 21.13 0.17
CA THR A 302 15.21 21.02 -1.03
C THR A 302 16.59 20.44 -0.73
N GLU A 303 17.00 20.33 0.53
CA GLU A 303 18.31 19.82 0.95
C GLU A 303 18.22 18.34 1.31
N ILE A 304 18.94 17.48 0.59
CA ILE A 304 19.01 16.04 0.88
C ILE A 304 19.99 15.79 2.02
N VAL A 305 19.50 15.18 3.11
CA VAL A 305 20.29 14.90 4.32
C VAL A 305 20.61 13.42 4.50
N SER A 306 19.88 12.51 3.85
CA SER A 306 20.19 11.08 3.84
C SER A 306 19.52 10.36 2.66
N VAL A 307 20.19 9.33 2.15
CA VAL A 307 19.68 8.34 1.20
C VAL A 307 19.79 6.97 1.89
N ILE A 308 18.71 6.21 1.89
CA ILE A 308 18.62 4.90 2.56
C ILE A 308 18.42 3.78 1.53
N ASP A 309 18.41 2.53 2.02
CA ASP A 309 18.20 1.31 1.23
C ASP A 309 19.34 0.98 0.24
N TRP A 310 20.56 0.94 0.78
CA TRP A 310 21.78 0.50 0.07
C TRP A 310 21.92 -1.02 -0.04
N GLN A 311 20.84 -1.77 0.24
CA GLN A 311 20.82 -3.22 0.13
C GLN A 311 20.93 -3.64 -1.34
N ALA A 312 21.61 -4.76 -1.61
CA ALA A 312 21.79 -5.33 -2.95
C ALA A 312 22.54 -4.45 -3.98
N VAL A 313 23.12 -3.33 -3.54
CA VAL A 313 24.07 -2.54 -4.33
C VAL A 313 25.26 -3.42 -4.70
N ASN A 314 25.67 -3.33 -5.96
CA ASN A 314 26.77 -4.10 -6.50
C ASN A 314 27.59 -3.23 -7.48
N LEU A 315 28.74 -3.76 -7.86
CA LEU A 315 29.67 -3.23 -8.84
C LEU A 315 29.41 -3.91 -10.16
N SER A 316 28.74 -3.19 -11.04
CA SER A 316 28.36 -3.66 -12.37
C SER A 316 28.79 -2.65 -13.44
N PRO A 317 28.73 -3.01 -14.73
CA PRO A 317 28.92 -2.05 -15.81
C PRO A 317 27.87 -0.93 -15.73
N LEU A 318 28.29 0.33 -15.86
CA LEU A 318 27.39 1.49 -15.79
C LEU A 318 26.19 1.36 -16.75
N PHE A 319 26.39 0.87 -17.99
CA PHE A 319 25.30 0.68 -18.96
C PHE A 319 24.20 -0.29 -18.51
N LEU A 320 24.49 -1.23 -17.60
CA LEU A 320 23.48 -2.17 -17.10
C LEU A 320 22.63 -1.59 -15.98
N GLN A 321 23.17 -0.63 -15.23
CA GLN A 321 22.57 -0.15 -13.98
C GLN A 321 22.14 1.31 -14.00
N ALA A 322 22.67 2.15 -14.89
CA ALA A 322 22.22 3.54 -15.02
C ALA A 322 20.72 3.60 -15.37
N ARG A 323 19.94 4.34 -14.59
CA ARG A 323 18.50 4.56 -14.75
C ARG A 323 18.17 6.01 -14.43
N HIS A 324 17.05 6.50 -14.94
CA HIS A 324 16.46 7.72 -14.41
C HIS A 324 15.93 7.42 -13.00
N PRO A 325 16.11 8.32 -12.02
CA PRO A 325 15.49 8.16 -10.70
C PRO A 325 13.97 8.10 -10.83
N ARG A 326 13.30 7.18 -10.12
CA ARG A 326 11.84 6.99 -10.21
C ARG A 326 11.05 8.25 -9.89
N LEU A 327 11.59 9.13 -9.05
CA LEU A 327 10.94 10.40 -8.67
C LEU A 327 10.81 11.41 -9.83
N ILE A 328 11.53 11.23 -10.94
CA ILE A 328 11.42 12.08 -12.14
C ILE A 328 10.79 11.36 -13.34
N GLU A 329 10.44 10.08 -13.19
CA GLU A 329 9.65 9.35 -14.18
C GLU A 329 8.21 9.87 -14.20
N PHE A 330 7.55 9.81 -15.37
CA PHE A 330 6.20 10.32 -15.56
C PHE A 330 5.46 9.53 -16.63
N ASP A 331 4.13 9.54 -16.54
CA ASP A 331 3.26 8.95 -17.56
C ASP A 331 3.11 9.92 -18.75
N GLY A 332 3.64 9.53 -19.90
CA GLY A 332 3.52 10.31 -21.14
C GLY A 332 4.70 10.12 -22.09
N PRO A 333 4.69 10.80 -23.25
CA PRO A 333 5.78 10.71 -24.21
C PRO A 333 7.05 11.37 -23.65
N ILE A 334 8.18 10.67 -23.79
CA ILE A 334 9.50 11.22 -23.47
C ILE A 334 9.88 12.23 -24.57
N PRO A 335 10.17 13.51 -24.24
CA PRO A 335 10.51 14.49 -25.25
C PRO A 335 11.81 14.12 -25.99
N GLU A 336 11.86 14.34 -27.29
CA GLU A 336 13.05 14.07 -28.09
C GLU A 336 14.10 15.20 -27.97
N GLY A 337 15.37 14.81 -27.86
CA GLY A 337 16.48 15.76 -27.79
C GLY A 337 16.41 16.72 -26.60
N LEU A 338 16.93 17.93 -26.80
CA LEU A 338 17.03 19.02 -25.81
C LEU A 338 16.17 20.24 -26.20
N GLN A 339 15.10 20.03 -26.96
CA GLN A 339 14.23 21.11 -27.42
C GLN A 339 13.34 21.67 -26.28
N SER A 340 12.80 22.87 -26.49
CA SER A 340 11.83 23.47 -25.56
C SER A 340 10.59 22.59 -25.47
N ILE A 341 10.12 22.33 -24.24
CA ILE A 341 8.88 21.59 -24.02
C ILE A 341 7.74 22.60 -23.98
N GLU A 342 6.86 22.48 -24.96
CA GLU A 342 5.71 23.37 -25.16
C GLU A 342 4.41 22.71 -24.70
N LEU A 343 3.41 23.55 -24.42
CA LEU A 343 2.04 23.05 -24.22
C LEU A 343 1.45 22.67 -25.57
N PRO A 344 0.47 21.74 -25.61
CA PRO A 344 -0.16 21.36 -26.88
C PRO A 344 -0.83 22.57 -27.55
N ASP A 345 -0.82 22.61 -28.89
CA ASP A 345 -1.31 23.75 -29.67
C ASP A 345 -2.78 24.11 -29.37
N ASN A 346 -3.59 23.13 -28.97
CA ASN A 346 -5.00 23.29 -28.60
C ASN A 346 -5.22 23.59 -27.10
N PHE A 347 -4.18 23.96 -26.34
CA PHE A 347 -4.25 24.12 -24.88
C PHE A 347 -5.39 25.04 -24.40
N GLU A 348 -5.58 26.19 -25.05
CA GLU A 348 -6.64 27.16 -24.70
C GLU A 348 -8.06 26.63 -24.96
N GLN A 349 -8.19 25.55 -25.73
CA GLN A 349 -9.47 24.90 -26.07
C GLN A 349 -9.78 23.71 -25.14
N LEU A 350 -8.83 23.30 -24.31
CA LEU A 350 -8.99 22.20 -23.36
C LEU A 350 -9.85 22.61 -22.16
N SER A 351 -10.52 21.64 -21.54
CA SER A 351 -11.19 21.86 -20.26
C SER A 351 -10.20 22.25 -19.15
N PRO A 352 -10.64 22.91 -18.06
CA PRO A 352 -9.74 23.27 -16.95
C PRO A 352 -8.96 22.09 -16.36
N GLU A 353 -9.56 20.90 -16.35
CA GLU A 353 -8.93 19.65 -15.88
C GLU A 353 -7.83 19.20 -16.86
N GLU A 354 -8.13 19.13 -18.16
CA GLU A 354 -7.15 18.78 -19.19
C GLU A 354 -6.01 19.81 -19.29
N GLN A 355 -6.30 21.09 -19.07
CA GLN A 355 -5.28 22.15 -18.98
C GLN A 355 -4.36 21.94 -17.76
N LEU A 356 -4.90 21.50 -16.63
CA LEU A 356 -4.11 21.20 -15.45
C LEU A 356 -3.20 19.99 -15.71
N GLU A 357 -3.71 18.93 -16.32
CA GLU A 357 -2.92 17.74 -16.67
C GLU A 357 -1.83 18.04 -17.70
N ALA A 358 -2.14 18.83 -18.74
CA ALA A 358 -1.13 19.28 -19.71
C ALA A 358 -0.01 20.12 -19.05
N LYS A 359 -0.36 20.97 -18.07
CA LYS A 359 0.62 21.74 -17.28
C LYS A 359 1.48 20.82 -16.40
N LYS A 360 0.89 19.82 -15.75
CA LYS A 360 1.62 18.83 -14.93
C LYS A 360 2.59 18.01 -15.78
N LEU A 361 2.12 17.50 -16.93
CA LEU A 361 2.94 16.73 -17.87
C LEU A 361 4.12 17.56 -18.37
N ARG A 362 3.88 18.80 -18.81
CA ARG A 362 4.95 19.72 -19.24
C ARG A 362 5.98 19.95 -18.12
N ALA A 363 5.53 20.13 -16.88
CA ALA A 363 6.44 20.34 -15.74
C ALA A 363 7.29 19.08 -15.45
N ALA A 364 6.70 17.88 -15.53
CA ALA A 364 7.41 16.62 -15.35
C ALA A 364 8.44 16.37 -16.47
N GLN A 365 8.04 16.54 -17.73
CA GLN A 365 8.93 16.49 -18.89
C GLN A 365 10.10 17.49 -18.76
N SER A 366 9.82 18.71 -18.27
CA SER A 366 10.84 19.73 -18.07
C SER A 366 11.87 19.32 -17.02
N LEU A 367 11.40 18.75 -15.90
CA LEU A 367 12.30 18.25 -14.85
C LEU A 367 13.15 17.08 -15.34
N TYR A 368 12.56 16.15 -16.10
CA TYR A 368 13.26 15.04 -16.73
C TYR A 368 14.38 15.53 -17.66
N LYS A 369 14.09 16.52 -18.51
CA LYS A 369 15.10 17.10 -19.42
C LYS A 369 16.17 17.89 -18.69
N LEU A 370 15.80 18.60 -17.61
CA LEU A 370 16.77 19.28 -16.76
C LEU A 370 17.74 18.31 -16.10
N TYR A 371 17.29 17.12 -15.70
CA TYR A 371 18.15 16.05 -15.22
C TYR A 371 19.14 15.59 -16.31
N GLU A 372 18.67 15.28 -17.53
CA GLU A 372 19.56 14.92 -18.64
C GLU A 372 20.59 16.02 -18.96
N ILE A 373 20.18 17.29 -18.94
CA ILE A 373 21.08 18.44 -19.14
C ILE A 373 22.15 18.48 -18.04
N GLN A 374 21.79 18.20 -16.78
CA GLN A 374 22.76 18.12 -15.69
C GLN A 374 23.74 16.96 -15.90
N LEU A 375 23.27 15.78 -16.32
CA LEU A 375 24.14 14.65 -16.64
C LEU A 375 25.13 14.99 -17.76
N ILE A 376 24.65 15.53 -18.89
CA ILE A 376 25.49 15.92 -20.03
C ILE A 376 26.60 16.88 -19.59
N ARG A 377 26.28 17.82 -18.69
CA ARG A 377 27.23 18.83 -18.23
C ARG A 377 28.23 18.29 -17.21
N GLN A 378 27.83 17.38 -16.33
CA GLN A 378 28.61 17.02 -15.14
C GLN A 378 29.23 15.62 -15.18
N CYS A 379 28.58 14.68 -15.85
CA CYS A 379 28.89 13.24 -15.91
C CYS A 379 28.36 12.64 -17.24
N PRO A 380 28.91 13.07 -18.39
CA PRO A 380 28.40 12.69 -19.72
C PRO A 380 28.47 11.18 -19.99
N GLU A 381 29.30 10.43 -19.28
CA GLU A 381 29.35 8.96 -19.32
C GLU A 381 28.06 8.31 -18.84
N ILE A 382 27.38 8.87 -17.84
CA ILE A 382 26.07 8.39 -17.38
C ILE A 382 25.03 8.63 -18.46
N TYR A 383 25.04 9.82 -19.09
CA TYR A 383 24.13 10.11 -20.19
C TYR A 383 24.35 9.15 -21.37
N ARG A 384 25.61 8.88 -21.76
CA ARG A 384 25.91 7.87 -22.80
C ARG A 384 25.41 6.47 -22.42
N ALA A 385 25.59 6.07 -21.17
CA ALA A 385 25.09 4.79 -20.66
C ALA A 385 23.55 4.70 -20.74
N LEU A 386 22.83 5.78 -20.41
CA LEU A 386 21.37 5.85 -20.55
C LEU A 386 20.94 5.74 -22.02
N GLN A 387 21.60 6.44 -22.94
CA GLN A 387 21.30 6.36 -24.38
C GLN A 387 21.58 4.95 -24.95
N PHE A 388 22.65 4.31 -24.49
CA PHE A 388 23.02 2.97 -24.95
C PHE A 388 22.10 1.87 -24.41
N ARG A 389 21.44 2.12 -23.27
CA ARG A 389 20.57 1.16 -22.58
C ARG A 389 19.45 0.62 -23.46
N ASP A 390 18.90 1.47 -24.34
CA ASP A 390 17.77 1.11 -25.19
C ASP A 390 18.19 0.33 -26.44
N SER A 391 19.50 0.12 -26.65
CA SER A 391 20.01 -0.71 -27.74
C SER A 391 19.70 -2.19 -27.53
N LEU A 392 19.48 -2.92 -28.63
CA LEU A 392 19.21 -4.35 -28.62
C LEU A 392 20.30 -5.17 -27.86
N PRO A 393 21.61 -4.93 -28.06
CA PRO A 393 22.65 -5.63 -27.30
C PRO A 393 22.53 -5.47 -25.77
N VAL A 394 22.23 -4.26 -25.28
CA VAL A 394 22.10 -4.00 -23.84
C VAL A 394 20.84 -4.64 -23.28
N GLN A 395 19.72 -4.61 -24.00
CA GLN A 395 18.49 -5.27 -23.57
C GLN A 395 18.71 -6.79 -23.42
N ILE A 396 19.35 -7.44 -24.40
CA ILE A 396 19.73 -8.86 -24.33
C ILE A 396 20.60 -9.12 -23.10
N MET A 397 21.69 -8.37 -22.93
CA MET A 397 22.62 -8.50 -21.82
C MET A 397 21.95 -8.28 -20.45
N GLY A 398 21.05 -7.31 -20.36
CA GLY A 398 20.33 -6.97 -19.14
C GLY A 398 19.36 -8.07 -18.70
N LEU A 399 18.57 -8.59 -19.64
CA LEU A 399 17.53 -9.59 -19.37
C LEU A 399 18.06 -11.03 -19.26
N SER A 400 19.19 -11.34 -19.91
CA SER A 400 19.77 -12.70 -19.88
C SER A 400 20.15 -13.17 -18.47
N GLY A 401 20.39 -12.23 -17.54
CA GLY A 401 20.66 -12.54 -16.14
C GLY A 401 19.41 -12.88 -15.30
N SER A 402 18.23 -13.01 -15.93
CA SER A 402 16.98 -13.35 -15.24
C SER A 402 16.33 -14.63 -15.78
N ILE A 403 16.90 -15.28 -16.82
CA ILE A 403 16.28 -16.39 -17.57
C ILE A 403 15.80 -17.56 -16.69
N PHE A 404 16.47 -17.85 -15.57
CA PHE A 404 15.99 -18.90 -14.66
C PHE A 404 14.59 -18.58 -14.14
N SER A 405 14.33 -17.33 -13.78
CA SER A 405 13.06 -16.89 -13.21
C SER A 405 12.11 -16.33 -14.27
N ASP A 406 12.62 -15.63 -15.29
CA ASP A 406 11.82 -14.89 -16.27
C ASP A 406 12.57 -14.55 -17.58
N GLY A 407 11.83 -14.24 -18.64
CA GLY A 407 12.34 -13.51 -19.79
C GLY A 407 12.88 -14.34 -20.95
N GLU A 408 12.85 -15.67 -20.92
CA GLU A 408 13.35 -16.49 -22.03
C GLU A 408 12.66 -16.26 -23.38
N PRO A 409 11.32 -16.06 -23.49
CA PRO A 409 10.68 -15.85 -24.79
C PRO A 409 11.07 -14.50 -25.39
N VAL A 410 11.22 -13.50 -24.52
CA VAL A 410 11.61 -12.14 -24.87
C VAL A 410 13.07 -12.11 -25.31
N VAL A 411 13.98 -12.75 -24.57
CA VAL A 411 15.40 -12.81 -24.92
C VAL A 411 15.63 -13.62 -26.19
N GLU A 412 14.93 -14.74 -26.38
CA GLU A 412 15.02 -15.51 -27.64
C GLU A 412 14.56 -14.68 -28.84
N GLY A 413 13.42 -13.98 -28.75
CA GLY A 413 12.97 -13.07 -29.80
C GLY A 413 13.96 -11.93 -30.08
N MET A 414 14.64 -11.42 -29.03
CA MET A 414 15.73 -10.46 -29.21
C MET A 414 16.96 -11.06 -29.91
N LEU A 415 17.33 -12.31 -29.60
CA LEU A 415 18.43 -13.01 -30.26
C LEU A 415 18.12 -13.33 -31.73
N MET A 416 16.88 -13.67 -32.07
CA MET A 416 16.43 -13.84 -33.46
C MET A 416 16.51 -12.52 -34.23
N ARG A 417 16.05 -11.41 -33.64
CA ARG A 417 16.21 -10.07 -34.23
C ARG A 417 17.68 -9.69 -34.40
N LEU A 418 18.53 -10.06 -33.44
CA LEU A 418 19.97 -9.83 -33.51
C LEU A 418 20.62 -10.60 -34.66
N GLU A 419 20.23 -11.86 -34.90
CA GLU A 419 20.69 -12.65 -36.05
C GLU A 419 20.27 -12.00 -37.38
N GLU A 420 19.01 -11.56 -37.50
CA GLU A 420 18.50 -10.85 -38.69
C GLU A 420 19.24 -9.53 -38.96
N GLN A 421 19.60 -8.83 -37.88
CA GLN A 421 20.26 -7.52 -37.93
C GLN A 421 21.77 -7.61 -37.66
N TRP A 422 22.39 -8.80 -37.78
CA TRP A 422 23.75 -9.04 -37.33
C TRP A 422 24.77 -8.11 -37.98
N SER A 423 24.64 -7.88 -39.29
CA SER A 423 25.52 -7.00 -40.05
C SER A 423 25.43 -5.54 -39.61
N THR A 424 24.28 -5.10 -39.09
CA THR A 424 24.06 -3.74 -38.57
C THR A 424 24.71 -3.55 -37.19
N HIS A 425 24.63 -4.56 -36.32
CA HIS A 425 25.12 -4.46 -34.93
C HIS A 425 26.60 -4.85 -34.78
N VAL A 426 27.05 -5.89 -35.49
CA VAL A 426 28.41 -6.46 -35.33
C VAL A 426 29.30 -6.14 -36.53
N GLY A 427 28.71 -5.99 -37.72
CA GLY A 427 29.41 -5.74 -38.98
C GLY A 427 29.37 -6.94 -39.93
N SER A 428 29.35 -6.67 -41.24
CA SER A 428 29.21 -7.70 -42.28
C SER A 428 30.40 -8.66 -42.42
N SER A 429 31.55 -8.33 -41.86
CA SER A 429 32.77 -9.14 -41.92
C SER A 429 32.85 -10.24 -40.86
N VAL A 430 31.97 -10.23 -39.86
CA VAL A 430 31.95 -11.19 -38.74
C VAL A 430 30.79 -12.17 -38.93
N PRO A 431 31.04 -13.49 -39.11
CA PRO A 431 29.97 -14.47 -39.23
C PRO A 431 29.06 -14.50 -37.98
N CYS A 432 27.75 -14.63 -38.19
CA CYS A 432 26.79 -14.77 -37.09
C CYS A 432 26.89 -16.18 -36.49
N PRO A 433 27.09 -16.32 -35.16
CA PRO A 433 27.16 -17.63 -34.49
C PRO A 433 25.75 -18.17 -34.14
N LEU A 434 24.70 -17.39 -34.40
CA LEU A 434 23.31 -17.75 -34.16
C LEU A 434 22.72 -18.32 -35.44
N SER A 435 21.82 -19.29 -35.29
CA SER A 435 21.04 -19.82 -36.39
C SER A 435 19.72 -20.36 -35.85
N PHE A 436 18.61 -19.86 -36.39
CA PHE A 436 17.26 -20.28 -35.99
C PHE A 436 16.48 -20.78 -37.21
N SER A 437 15.95 -22.00 -37.10
CA SER A 437 15.05 -22.60 -38.09
C SER A 437 13.69 -21.91 -38.14
N GLU A 438 12.99 -22.03 -39.26
CA GLU A 438 11.59 -21.58 -39.41
C GLU A 438 10.69 -22.12 -38.28
N LEU A 439 10.87 -23.40 -37.91
CA LEU A 439 10.11 -24.02 -36.82
C LEU A 439 10.39 -23.38 -35.45
N GLU A 440 11.64 -23.00 -35.17
CA GLU A 440 11.99 -22.28 -33.93
C GLU A 440 11.37 -20.88 -33.92
N ARG A 441 11.36 -20.18 -35.06
CA ARG A 441 10.74 -18.86 -35.20
C ARG A 441 9.22 -18.92 -35.05
N ASP A 442 8.56 -19.92 -35.64
CA ASP A 442 7.13 -20.15 -35.46
C ASP A 442 6.77 -20.38 -33.99
N ARG A 443 7.53 -21.25 -33.31
CA ARG A 443 7.34 -21.52 -31.88
C ARG A 443 7.57 -20.29 -31.01
N GLN A 444 8.61 -19.51 -31.29
CA GLN A 444 8.88 -18.28 -30.55
C GLN A 444 7.74 -17.27 -30.72
N ARG A 445 7.19 -17.12 -31.93
CA ARG A 445 6.01 -16.26 -32.18
C ARG A 445 4.78 -16.72 -31.39
N GLU A 446 4.53 -18.03 -31.34
CA GLU A 446 3.44 -18.61 -30.53
C GLU A 446 3.66 -18.35 -29.04
N ASP A 447 4.86 -18.64 -28.52
CA ASP A 447 5.23 -18.47 -27.12
C ASP A 447 5.15 -16.99 -26.70
N GLU A 448 5.62 -16.06 -27.53
CA GLU A 448 5.52 -14.61 -27.29
C GLU A 448 4.07 -14.12 -27.31
N ALA A 449 3.23 -14.63 -28.21
CA ALA A 449 1.81 -14.30 -28.23
C ALA A 449 1.08 -14.80 -26.96
N LEU A 450 1.43 -15.99 -26.49
CA LEU A 450 0.91 -16.54 -25.23
C LEU A 450 1.40 -15.75 -24.02
N TRP A 451 2.68 -15.35 -24.01
CA TRP A 451 3.29 -14.54 -22.97
C TRP A 451 2.61 -13.16 -22.88
N ASN A 452 2.48 -12.46 -24.01
CA ASN A 452 1.80 -11.16 -24.10
C ASN A 452 0.35 -11.23 -23.64
N ARG A 453 -0.39 -12.27 -24.04
CA ARG A 453 -1.77 -12.48 -23.57
C ARG A 453 -1.82 -12.66 -22.04
N SER A 454 -0.81 -13.31 -21.46
CA SER A 454 -0.74 -13.57 -20.03
C SER A 454 -0.43 -12.28 -19.23
N VAL A 455 0.37 -11.36 -19.80
CA VAL A 455 0.59 -10.01 -19.25
C VAL A 455 -0.72 -9.21 -19.28
N VAL A 456 -1.40 -9.15 -20.43
CA VAL A 456 -2.67 -8.40 -20.56
C VAL A 456 -3.73 -8.94 -19.62
N LEU A 457 -3.88 -10.25 -19.50
CA LEU A 457 -4.83 -10.86 -18.56
C LEU A 457 -4.50 -10.52 -17.10
N MET A 458 -3.22 -10.48 -16.74
CA MET A 458 -2.80 -10.10 -15.40
C MET A 458 -3.05 -8.60 -15.16
N ASP A 459 -2.77 -7.72 -16.12
CA ASP A 459 -3.10 -6.29 -16.02
C ASP A 459 -4.61 -6.05 -15.90
N GLU A 460 -5.43 -6.72 -16.71
CA GLU A 460 -6.89 -6.68 -16.61
C GLU A 460 -7.36 -7.20 -15.25
N PHE A 461 -6.77 -8.31 -14.78
CA PHE A 461 -7.08 -8.88 -13.47
C PHE A 461 -6.74 -7.88 -12.35
N LEU A 462 -5.52 -7.35 -12.31
CA LEU A 462 -5.08 -6.37 -11.31
C LEU A 462 -5.91 -5.09 -11.36
N THR A 463 -6.24 -4.60 -12.56
CA THR A 463 -7.11 -3.43 -12.77
C THR A 463 -8.50 -3.66 -12.20
N ARG A 464 -9.12 -4.80 -12.48
CA ARG A 464 -10.44 -5.18 -11.93
C ARG A 464 -10.38 -5.47 -10.43
N VAL A 465 -9.24 -6.00 -9.97
CA VAL A 465 -8.97 -6.30 -8.57
C VAL A 465 -8.64 -5.03 -7.78
N GLY A 466 -8.27 -3.91 -8.39
CA GLY A 466 -8.12 -2.61 -7.72
C GLY A 466 -7.19 -2.62 -6.49
N ALA A 467 -6.37 -3.66 -6.33
CA ALA A 467 -5.32 -3.77 -5.33
C ALA A 467 -4.01 -3.49 -6.06
N TYR A 468 -3.16 -2.68 -5.44
CA TYR A 468 -1.75 -2.40 -5.79
C TYR A 468 -1.22 -2.93 -7.15
N ARG A 469 -0.66 -2.06 -8.00
CA ARG A 469 -0.12 -2.37 -9.34
C ARG A 469 1.18 -3.20 -9.35
N GLY A 470 1.51 -3.91 -8.28
CA GLY A 470 2.69 -4.78 -8.21
C GLY A 470 2.41 -6.19 -8.70
N TRP A 471 3.33 -6.74 -9.48
CA TRP A 471 3.22 -8.06 -10.10
C TRP A 471 3.46 -9.25 -9.15
N ASP A 472 3.73 -9.00 -7.86
CA ASP A 472 4.03 -10.00 -6.83
C ASP A 472 2.82 -10.38 -5.96
N GLY A 473 1.67 -9.73 -6.16
CA GLY A 473 0.40 -10.04 -5.50
C GLY A 473 0.22 -9.39 -4.12
N TRP A 474 1.05 -8.41 -3.79
CA TRP A 474 1.09 -7.72 -2.50
C TRP A 474 -0.10 -6.76 -2.29
N VAL A 475 -0.77 -6.80 -1.13
CA VAL A 475 -1.96 -5.99 -0.83
C VAL A 475 -1.96 -5.47 0.61
N TYR A 476 -1.89 -4.14 0.79
CA TYR A 476 -1.95 -3.48 2.11
C TYR A 476 -3.28 -3.76 2.84
N HIS A 477 -3.21 -4.04 4.16
CA HIS A 477 -4.40 -4.22 4.99
C HIS A 477 -5.10 -2.88 5.31
N ASP A 478 -4.36 -1.77 5.34
CA ASP A 478 -4.84 -0.48 5.87
C ASP A 478 -5.66 0.33 4.87
N ASN A 479 -6.64 -0.31 4.24
CA ASN A 479 -7.66 0.37 3.47
C ASN A 479 -8.96 0.52 4.27
N TYR A 480 -8.88 1.02 5.51
CA TYR A 480 -10.07 1.33 6.34
C TYR A 480 -10.99 2.34 5.64
N ASP A 481 -10.41 3.27 4.88
CA ASP A 481 -11.17 4.17 4.01
C ASP A 481 -12.00 3.39 2.98
N GLN A 482 -11.49 2.27 2.47
CA GLN A 482 -12.29 1.43 1.57
C GLN A 482 -13.45 0.76 2.30
N PHE A 483 -13.33 0.35 3.56
CA PHE A 483 -14.49 -0.18 4.31
C PHE A 483 -15.62 0.85 4.39
N TYR A 484 -15.30 2.10 4.73
CA TYR A 484 -16.30 3.17 4.83
C TYR A 484 -16.83 3.62 3.47
N ASN A 485 -15.96 3.75 2.47
CA ASN A 485 -16.30 4.36 1.19
C ASN A 485 -16.86 3.37 0.16
N SER A 486 -16.77 2.06 0.39
CA SER A 486 -17.24 1.06 -0.58
C SER A 486 -18.74 0.80 -0.52
N GLY A 487 -19.32 0.49 -1.68
CA GLY A 487 -20.65 -0.11 -1.83
C GLY A 487 -20.63 -1.59 -2.18
N SER A 488 -21.78 -2.09 -2.61
CA SER A 488 -21.95 -3.44 -3.13
C SER A 488 -21.48 -3.55 -4.57
N THR A 489 -20.98 -4.73 -4.93
CA THR A 489 -20.63 -5.16 -6.29
C THR A 489 -19.90 -4.10 -7.13
N ASN A 490 -20.55 -3.54 -8.15
CA ASN A 490 -19.99 -2.59 -9.11
C ASN A 490 -20.05 -1.14 -8.60
N GLN A 491 -20.69 -0.91 -7.44
CA GLN A 491 -20.85 0.40 -6.79
C GLN A 491 -21.58 1.41 -7.67
N VAL A 492 -22.45 0.92 -8.57
CA VAL A 492 -23.30 1.76 -9.43
C VAL A 492 -24.19 2.63 -8.56
N THR A 493 -24.88 2.04 -7.59
CA THR A 493 -25.77 2.78 -6.69
C THR A 493 -25.03 3.81 -5.83
N VAL A 494 -23.77 3.56 -5.45
CA VAL A 494 -22.94 4.54 -4.71
C VAL A 494 -22.71 5.79 -5.56
N ALA A 495 -22.30 5.59 -6.82
CA ALA A 495 -22.09 6.68 -7.76
C ALA A 495 -23.42 7.41 -8.09
N GLU A 496 -24.50 6.67 -8.31
CA GLU A 496 -25.82 7.23 -8.61
C GLU A 496 -26.41 8.03 -7.46
N ASN A 497 -26.25 7.60 -6.21
CA ASN A 497 -26.69 8.35 -5.03
C ASN A 497 -26.15 9.78 -4.98
N THR A 498 -24.95 10.01 -5.53
CA THR A 498 -24.35 11.34 -5.64
C THR A 498 -24.76 12.04 -6.93
N THR A 499 -24.58 11.38 -8.07
CA THR A 499 -24.78 11.99 -9.39
C THR A 499 -26.25 12.30 -9.70
N ALA A 500 -27.21 11.57 -9.11
CA ALA A 500 -28.64 11.81 -9.32
C ALA A 500 -29.07 13.22 -8.88
N TYR A 501 -28.42 13.82 -7.88
CA TYR A 501 -28.70 15.21 -7.50
C TYR A 501 -28.49 16.20 -8.65
N THR A 502 -27.62 15.90 -9.63
CA THR A 502 -27.40 16.76 -10.80
C THR A 502 -28.60 16.83 -11.75
N LYS A 503 -29.52 15.84 -11.67
CA LYS A 503 -30.80 15.84 -12.40
C LYS A 503 -31.75 16.92 -11.86
N TYR A 504 -31.62 17.26 -10.57
CA TYR A 504 -32.50 18.19 -9.86
C TYR A 504 -31.90 19.60 -9.84
N ARG A 505 -32.65 20.58 -10.36
CA ARG A 505 -32.22 21.98 -10.40
C ARG A 505 -33.09 22.84 -9.49
N LEU A 506 -32.43 23.70 -8.70
CA LEU A 506 -33.13 24.68 -7.87
C LEU A 506 -33.70 25.80 -8.74
N ARG A 507 -34.98 26.13 -8.54
CA ARG A 507 -35.63 27.28 -9.17
C ARG A 507 -35.71 28.42 -8.17
N PRO A 508 -34.79 29.40 -8.20
CA PRO A 508 -34.83 30.51 -7.25
C PRO A 508 -36.09 31.35 -7.47
N ARG A 509 -36.75 31.73 -6.37
CA ARG A 509 -37.86 32.71 -6.41
C ARG A 509 -37.29 34.08 -6.04
N VAL A 510 -37.47 35.06 -6.93
CA VAL A 510 -36.97 36.43 -6.72
C VAL A 510 -37.95 37.25 -5.88
N LEU A 511 -37.45 38.26 -5.17
CA LEU A 511 -38.23 39.20 -4.33
C LEU A 511 -39.01 38.52 -3.18
N VAL A 512 -38.48 37.42 -2.64
CA VAL A 512 -38.97 36.81 -1.40
C VAL A 512 -38.16 37.38 -0.23
N ASP A 513 -38.82 37.91 0.79
CA ASP A 513 -38.14 38.33 2.02
C ASP A 513 -37.63 37.10 2.78
N VAL A 514 -36.31 36.94 2.79
CA VAL A 514 -35.59 35.86 3.48
C VAL A 514 -34.79 36.38 4.68
N SER A 515 -35.06 37.60 5.14
CA SER A 515 -34.34 38.22 6.26
C SER A 515 -34.50 37.45 7.59
N GLN A 516 -35.53 36.61 7.69
CA GLN A 516 -35.82 35.74 8.84
C GLN A 516 -35.84 34.25 8.46
N ALA A 517 -35.03 33.84 7.46
CA ALA A 517 -34.96 32.43 7.07
C ALA A 517 -34.50 31.54 8.24
N ASP A 518 -35.37 30.63 8.68
CA ASP A 518 -35.13 29.70 9.78
C ASP A 518 -35.08 28.26 9.22
N PRO A 519 -33.91 27.59 9.23
CA PRO A 519 -33.80 26.22 8.75
C PRO A 519 -34.29 25.19 9.78
N SER A 520 -34.67 25.61 10.98
CA SER A 520 -35.08 24.67 12.02
C SER A 520 -36.37 23.92 11.66
N THR A 521 -36.47 22.68 12.14
CA THR A 521 -37.62 21.81 11.91
C THR A 521 -37.84 20.88 13.09
N THR A 522 -38.82 19.98 13.02
CA THR A 522 -39.11 18.99 14.06
C THR A 522 -38.88 17.57 13.54
N VAL A 523 -38.05 16.80 14.24
CA VAL A 523 -37.76 15.40 13.96
C VAL A 523 -37.83 14.63 15.27
N LEU A 524 -38.43 13.43 15.27
CA LEU A 524 -38.65 12.63 16.49
C LEU A 524 -39.40 13.38 17.62
N GLY A 525 -40.24 14.35 17.25
CA GLY A 525 -41.02 15.16 18.19
C GLY A 525 -40.23 16.24 18.93
N GLN A 526 -38.98 16.54 18.53
CA GLN A 526 -38.20 17.65 19.05
C GLN A 526 -37.72 18.59 17.95
N LYS A 527 -37.60 19.88 18.29
CA LYS A 527 -37.05 20.88 17.40
C LYS A 527 -35.54 20.66 17.24
N ILE A 528 -35.09 20.62 15.99
CA ILE A 528 -33.67 20.58 15.60
C ILE A 528 -33.31 21.87 14.87
N SER A 529 -32.04 22.27 14.95
CA SER A 529 -31.55 23.53 14.38
C SER A 529 -31.51 23.54 12.85
N PHE A 530 -31.38 22.37 12.22
CA PHE A 530 -31.20 22.20 10.79
C PHE A 530 -31.74 20.82 10.36
N PRO A 531 -32.30 20.63 9.15
CA PRO A 531 -32.94 19.38 8.73
C PRO A 531 -31.89 18.33 8.30
N LEU A 532 -30.92 18.07 9.16
CA LEU A 532 -29.84 17.10 8.99
C LEU A 532 -29.66 16.37 10.31
N CYS A 533 -29.57 15.04 10.26
CA CYS A 533 -29.30 14.20 11.41
C CYS A 533 -28.25 13.16 11.02
N VAL A 534 -27.58 12.58 12.01
CA VAL A 534 -26.58 11.53 11.76
C VAL A 534 -27.27 10.17 11.65
N SER A 535 -27.05 9.47 10.54
CA SER A 535 -27.57 8.12 10.30
C SER A 535 -26.86 7.07 11.18
N PRO A 536 -27.51 5.95 11.56
CA PRO A 536 -26.82 4.86 12.23
C PRO A 536 -25.66 4.31 11.38
N ALA A 537 -24.44 4.40 11.91
CA ALA A 537 -23.24 3.77 11.37
C ALA A 537 -22.49 3.12 12.53
N GLY A 538 -22.14 1.83 12.40
CA GLY A 538 -21.34 1.11 13.38
C GLY A 538 -19.85 1.34 13.17
N LEU A 539 -19.03 0.78 14.07
CA LEU A 539 -17.57 0.84 13.98
C LEU A 539 -16.98 2.26 13.93
N GLN A 540 -17.56 3.27 14.59
CA GLN A 540 -17.03 4.64 14.49
C GLN A 540 -15.69 4.81 15.20
N ALA A 541 -15.36 3.94 16.17
CA ALA A 541 -14.09 4.01 16.89
C ALA A 541 -12.87 3.68 16.01
N MET A 542 -13.10 3.11 14.81
CA MET A 542 -12.07 2.90 13.81
C MET A 542 -11.70 4.19 13.07
N ALA A 543 -12.62 5.15 12.95
CA ALA A 543 -12.35 6.47 12.37
C ALA A 543 -11.72 7.44 13.40
N HIS A 544 -12.10 7.33 14.68
CA HIS A 544 -11.54 8.13 15.76
C HIS A 544 -11.74 7.41 17.10
N PRO A 545 -10.78 7.41 18.05
CA PRO A 545 -10.89 6.65 19.30
C PRO A 545 -12.14 6.91 20.14
N ASP A 546 -12.68 8.13 20.12
CA ASP A 546 -13.93 8.49 20.82
C ASP A 546 -15.21 7.98 20.13
N GLY A 547 -15.12 7.49 18.89
CA GLY A 547 -16.19 6.88 18.11
C GLY A 547 -17.56 7.55 18.24
N GLU A 548 -18.58 6.75 18.57
CA GLU A 548 -19.96 7.20 18.71
C GLU A 548 -20.16 8.24 19.84
N LEU A 549 -19.26 8.31 20.82
CA LEU A 549 -19.36 9.31 21.90
C LEU A 549 -19.08 10.72 21.35
N ALA A 550 -18.05 10.86 20.51
CA ALA A 550 -17.73 12.14 19.85
C ALA A 550 -18.88 12.57 18.93
N THR A 551 -19.43 11.66 18.13
CA THR A 551 -20.57 11.92 17.25
C THR A 551 -21.80 12.39 18.05
N SER A 552 -22.12 11.74 19.16
CA SER A 552 -23.25 12.13 20.02
C SER A 552 -23.07 13.53 20.63
N ARG A 553 -21.86 13.85 21.13
CA ARG A 553 -21.52 15.19 21.62
C ARG A 553 -21.65 16.25 20.52
N ALA A 554 -21.20 15.94 19.30
CA ALA A 554 -21.31 16.84 18.16
C ALA A 554 -22.78 17.09 17.79
N CYS A 555 -23.60 16.04 17.69
CA CYS A 555 -25.04 16.17 17.44
C CYS A 555 -25.73 17.05 18.49
N ALA A 556 -25.43 16.85 19.77
CA ALA A 556 -26.00 17.64 20.85
C ALA A 556 -25.57 19.12 20.79
N LYS A 557 -24.28 19.37 20.53
CA LYS A 557 -23.74 20.73 20.34
C LYS A 557 -24.43 21.46 19.19
N HIS A 558 -24.72 20.76 18.10
CA HIS A 558 -25.40 21.30 16.92
C HIS A 558 -26.93 21.22 17.01
N GLN A 559 -27.50 20.72 18.10
CA GLN A 559 -28.95 20.55 18.29
C GLN A 559 -29.61 19.76 17.14
N ILE A 560 -28.97 18.67 16.74
CA ILE A 560 -29.50 17.67 15.79
C ILE A 560 -29.51 16.29 16.45
N HIS A 561 -30.14 15.30 15.81
CA HIS A 561 -30.32 13.96 16.38
C HIS A 561 -29.39 12.92 15.77
N MET A 562 -29.22 11.81 16.48
CA MET A 562 -28.29 10.72 16.11
C MET A 562 -29.00 9.38 16.05
N GLY A 563 -28.81 8.64 14.95
CA GLY A 563 -29.05 7.22 14.89
C GLY A 563 -27.87 6.43 15.47
N VAL A 564 -28.15 5.47 16.34
CA VAL A 564 -27.15 4.61 16.99
C VAL A 564 -27.21 3.22 16.38
N SER A 565 -26.08 2.72 15.87
CA SER A 565 -26.01 1.38 15.29
C SER A 565 -26.02 0.29 16.36
N SER A 566 -26.64 -0.85 16.06
CA SER A 566 -26.46 -2.07 16.86
C SER A 566 -25.01 -2.58 16.86
N PHE A 567 -24.21 -2.19 15.86
CA PHE A 567 -22.77 -2.47 15.74
C PHE A 567 -21.88 -1.30 16.24
N ALA A 568 -22.39 -0.44 17.14
CA ALA A 568 -21.61 0.63 17.75
C ALA A 568 -20.49 0.08 18.64
N ASN A 569 -19.39 0.82 18.81
CA ASN A 569 -18.29 0.43 19.70
C ASN A 569 -18.51 0.78 21.18
N HIS A 570 -19.52 1.62 21.45
CA HIS A 570 -19.94 2.00 22.79
C HIS A 570 -21.37 1.55 23.06
N THR A 571 -21.73 1.40 24.33
CA THR A 571 -23.10 1.08 24.72
C THR A 571 -24.04 2.26 24.45
N VAL A 572 -25.32 1.98 24.24
CA VAL A 572 -26.33 3.03 24.02
C VAL A 572 -26.41 3.98 25.21
N GLU A 573 -26.18 3.48 26.43
CA GLU A 573 -26.17 4.26 27.67
C GLU A 573 -25.00 5.26 27.69
N GLU A 574 -23.78 4.83 27.34
CA GLU A 574 -22.61 5.71 27.25
C GLU A 574 -22.80 6.79 26.17
N ILE A 575 -23.33 6.41 25.00
CA ILE A 575 -23.57 7.32 23.88
C ILE A 575 -24.62 8.39 24.26
N ARG A 576 -25.73 7.96 24.88
CA ARG A 576 -26.78 8.84 25.41
C ARG A 576 -26.20 9.81 26.45
N ALA A 577 -25.44 9.30 27.42
CA ALA A 577 -24.82 10.12 28.47
C ALA A 577 -23.84 11.15 27.89
N ALA A 578 -23.03 10.77 26.90
CA ALA A 578 -22.09 11.67 26.25
C ALA A 578 -22.79 12.85 25.55
N GLY A 579 -23.93 12.61 24.89
CA GLY A 579 -24.70 13.66 24.21
C GLY A 579 -25.41 14.58 25.22
N LEU A 580 -26.09 13.97 26.20
CA LEU A 580 -26.81 14.71 27.24
C LEU A 580 -25.89 15.57 28.13
N GLY A 581 -24.63 15.16 28.29
CA GLY A 581 -23.61 15.98 28.97
C GLY A 581 -23.28 17.28 28.25
N VAL A 582 -23.67 17.43 26.97
CA VAL A 582 -23.44 18.64 26.16
C VAL A 582 -24.73 19.45 25.98
N GLY A 583 -25.85 18.79 25.67
CA GLY A 583 -27.12 19.48 25.44
C GLY A 583 -28.28 18.57 25.05
N PRO A 584 -29.47 19.13 24.79
CA PRO A 584 -30.65 18.36 24.40
C PRO A 584 -30.42 17.60 23.08
N ILE A 585 -30.72 16.30 23.07
CA ILE A 585 -30.57 15.42 21.91
C ILE A 585 -31.54 14.24 22.01
N GLN A 586 -32.02 13.77 20.86
CA GLN A 586 -32.67 12.47 20.72
C GLN A 586 -31.77 11.48 19.99
N HIS A 587 -31.88 10.23 20.43
CA HIS A 587 -31.24 9.08 19.79
C HIS A 587 -32.31 8.12 19.27
N ALA A 588 -32.10 7.60 18.07
CA ALA A 588 -32.86 6.48 17.54
C ALA A 588 -31.96 5.23 17.53
N MET A 589 -32.40 4.15 18.16
CA MET A 589 -31.63 2.90 18.15
C MET A 589 -31.93 2.14 16.86
N GLN A 590 -30.92 1.86 16.05
CA GLN A 590 -31.03 0.98 14.90
C GLN A 590 -30.95 -0.48 15.35
N ILE A 591 -31.81 -1.31 14.78
CA ILE A 591 -31.79 -2.75 15.02
C ILE A 591 -32.04 -3.54 13.74
N TYR A 592 -31.47 -4.74 13.70
CA TYR A 592 -31.78 -5.76 12.71
C TYR A 592 -32.74 -6.79 13.31
N THR A 593 -33.46 -7.54 12.45
CA THR A 593 -34.13 -8.76 12.91
C THR A 593 -33.07 -9.81 13.19
N MET A 594 -33.02 -10.31 14.43
CA MET A 594 -31.96 -11.23 14.87
C MET A 594 -32.49 -12.67 14.94
N GLN A 595 -31.60 -13.64 14.74
CA GLN A 595 -31.89 -15.06 15.04
C GLN A 595 -32.23 -15.25 16.53
N ASP A 596 -31.50 -14.56 17.40
CA ASP A 596 -31.74 -14.55 18.85
C ASP A 596 -32.72 -13.44 19.22
N ARG A 597 -34.02 -13.79 19.30
CA ARG A 597 -35.08 -12.86 19.69
C ARG A 597 -34.93 -12.32 21.12
N ALA A 598 -34.43 -13.13 22.04
CA ALA A 598 -34.25 -12.68 23.42
C ALA A 598 -33.17 -11.60 23.51
N LYS A 599 -32.10 -11.72 22.71
CA LYS A 599 -31.08 -10.67 22.58
C LYS A 599 -31.63 -9.42 21.92
N GLN A 600 -32.41 -9.57 20.86
CA GLN A 600 -33.07 -8.43 20.21
C GLN A 600 -33.95 -7.65 21.19
N GLU A 601 -34.75 -8.35 22.00
CA GLU A 601 -35.58 -7.73 23.05
C GLU A 601 -34.72 -7.03 24.13
N ARG A 602 -33.63 -7.64 24.60
CA ARG A 602 -32.71 -7.00 25.55
C ARG A 602 -32.15 -5.68 25.02
N ILE A 603 -31.75 -5.64 23.74
CA ILE A 603 -31.24 -4.42 23.09
C ILE A 603 -32.33 -3.34 23.05
N ILE A 604 -33.56 -3.71 22.69
CA ILE A 604 -34.71 -2.79 22.64
C ILE A 604 -34.98 -2.21 24.03
N LYS A 605 -35.06 -3.06 25.06
CA LYS A 605 -35.32 -2.61 26.43
C LYS A 605 -34.22 -1.72 26.98
N ARG A 606 -32.95 -2.02 26.68
CA ARG A 606 -31.81 -1.15 27.04
C ARG A 606 -31.89 0.21 26.36
N ALA A 607 -32.19 0.25 25.06
CA ALA A 607 -32.36 1.49 24.33
C ALA A 607 -33.53 2.34 24.87
N GLU A 608 -34.68 1.71 25.16
CA GLU A 608 -35.83 2.37 25.77
C GLU A 608 -35.49 2.93 27.16
N ALA A 609 -34.83 2.14 28.00
CA ALA A 609 -34.40 2.56 29.35
C ALA A 609 -33.34 3.67 29.32
N ALA A 610 -32.44 3.65 28.33
CA ALA A 610 -31.49 4.73 28.06
C ALA A 610 -32.17 6.00 27.49
N GLY A 611 -33.46 5.92 27.18
CA GLY A 611 -34.30 7.03 26.75
C GLY A 611 -34.34 7.23 25.24
N CYS A 612 -33.86 6.29 24.40
CA CYS A 612 -34.01 6.38 22.94
C CYS A 612 -35.47 6.65 22.54
N LYS A 613 -35.66 7.53 21.55
CA LYS A 613 -37.00 8.00 21.17
C LYS A 613 -37.67 7.11 20.12
N ALA A 614 -36.86 6.50 19.28
CA ALA A 614 -37.29 5.65 18.19
C ALA A 614 -36.40 4.42 18.06
N LEU A 615 -36.99 3.38 17.48
CA LEU A 615 -36.33 2.20 16.97
C LEU A 615 -36.35 2.26 15.44
N PHE A 616 -35.18 2.19 14.82
CA PHE A 616 -35.03 2.11 13.36
C PHE A 616 -34.81 0.65 12.98
N LEU A 617 -35.89 -0.05 12.60
CA LEU A 617 -35.78 -1.40 12.06
C LEU A 617 -35.20 -1.30 10.66
N THR A 618 -34.00 -1.86 10.47
CA THR A 618 -33.34 -1.91 9.16
C THR A 618 -33.83 -3.13 8.39
N ALA A 619 -34.63 -2.91 7.35
CA ALA A 619 -35.31 -3.96 6.58
C ALA A 619 -34.59 -4.33 5.28
N ASP A 620 -33.63 -3.53 4.80
CA ASP A 620 -32.90 -3.74 3.53
C ASP A 620 -31.74 -4.76 3.60
N SER A 621 -31.55 -5.41 4.76
CA SER A 621 -30.40 -6.28 4.99
C SER A 621 -30.78 -7.66 5.56
N PRO A 622 -31.70 -8.45 4.95
CA PRO A 622 -31.92 -9.85 5.33
C PRO A 622 -30.66 -10.71 5.14
N ILE A 623 -29.84 -10.35 4.14
CA ILE A 623 -28.51 -10.88 3.88
C ILE A 623 -27.59 -9.68 3.67
N LEU A 624 -26.32 -9.80 4.04
CA LEU A 624 -25.35 -8.73 3.82
C LEU A 624 -25.13 -8.51 2.32
N GLY A 625 -25.04 -7.25 1.88
CA GLY A 625 -24.64 -6.94 0.50
C GLY A 625 -23.25 -7.47 0.18
N VAL A 626 -23.02 -7.89 -1.07
CA VAL A 626 -21.71 -8.38 -1.52
C VAL A 626 -20.79 -7.18 -1.74
N ARG A 627 -19.81 -6.98 -0.85
CA ARG A 627 -18.90 -5.83 -0.88
C ARG A 627 -17.50 -6.33 -1.21
N TYR A 628 -17.11 -6.27 -2.48
CA TYR A 628 -15.86 -6.88 -2.95
C TYR A 628 -14.63 -6.41 -2.18
N SER A 629 -14.58 -5.16 -1.72
CA SER A 629 -13.50 -4.66 -0.88
C SER A 629 -13.42 -5.35 0.49
N GLU A 630 -14.54 -5.61 1.16
CA GLU A 630 -14.57 -6.33 2.44
C GLU A 630 -14.09 -7.78 2.27
N HIS A 631 -14.53 -8.47 1.21
CA HIS A 631 -14.05 -9.83 0.90
C HIS A 631 -12.56 -9.83 0.50
N ARG A 632 -12.14 -8.87 -0.33
CA ARG A 632 -10.76 -8.75 -0.82
C ARG A 632 -9.77 -8.45 0.28
N ASN A 633 -10.14 -7.56 1.21
CA ASN A 633 -9.26 -7.12 2.28
C ASN A 633 -9.37 -8.03 3.53
N ASP A 634 -10.18 -9.10 3.48
CA ASP A 634 -10.55 -9.92 4.65
C ASP A 634 -10.89 -9.01 5.84
N PHE A 635 -11.81 -8.06 5.62
CA PHE A 635 -12.06 -6.99 6.58
C PHE A 635 -12.41 -7.59 7.95
N ARG A 636 -11.63 -7.18 8.96
CA ARG A 636 -11.83 -7.52 10.37
C ARG A 636 -11.80 -6.24 11.18
N SER A 637 -12.65 -6.17 12.20
CA SER A 637 -12.60 -5.05 13.15
C SER A 637 -11.22 -4.98 13.84
N PRO A 638 -10.66 -3.77 14.00
CA PRO A 638 -9.40 -3.56 14.72
C PRO A 638 -9.39 -4.16 16.13
N ALA A 639 -8.20 -4.54 16.60
CA ALA A 639 -8.03 -5.08 17.95
C ALA A 639 -8.42 -4.03 19.00
N GLY A 640 -9.10 -4.49 20.07
CA GLY A 640 -9.60 -3.62 21.13
C GLY A 640 -11.00 -3.05 20.89
N LEU A 641 -11.57 -3.20 19.69
CA LEU A 641 -12.93 -2.75 19.38
C LEU A 641 -13.94 -3.88 19.54
N GLY A 642 -14.94 -3.68 20.39
CA GLY A 642 -16.07 -4.60 20.62
C GLY A 642 -17.40 -4.09 20.06
N PHE A 643 -18.43 -4.92 20.12
CA PHE A 643 -19.84 -4.56 19.85
C PHE A 643 -20.65 -4.82 21.13
N PRO A 644 -20.57 -3.93 22.13
CA PRO A 644 -21.14 -4.17 23.45
C PRO A 644 -22.67 -4.30 23.46
N MET A 645 -23.36 -3.69 22.48
CA MET A 645 -24.81 -3.91 22.32
C MET A 645 -25.14 -5.32 21.83
N LEU A 646 -24.23 -5.98 21.10
CA LEU A 646 -24.40 -7.36 20.62
C LEU A 646 -23.81 -8.41 21.55
N GLU A 647 -23.27 -7.99 22.71
CA GLU A 647 -22.58 -8.85 23.67
C GLU A 647 -21.37 -9.55 23.03
N LYS A 648 -20.67 -8.90 22.07
CA LYS A 648 -19.49 -9.44 21.40
C LYS A 648 -18.21 -8.67 21.78
N THR A 649 -17.19 -9.39 22.24
CA THR A 649 -15.85 -8.83 22.52
C THR A 649 -15.03 -8.68 21.24
N SER A 650 -13.91 -7.96 21.31
CA SER A 650 -12.99 -7.80 20.18
C SER A 650 -12.46 -9.15 19.67
N GLU A 651 -12.15 -10.06 20.59
CA GLU A 651 -11.66 -11.41 20.27
C GLU A 651 -12.70 -12.21 19.49
N MET A 652 -13.96 -12.18 19.93
CA MET A 652 -15.08 -12.88 19.27
C MET A 652 -15.36 -12.32 17.87
N ILE A 653 -15.26 -11.00 17.69
CA ILE A 653 -15.48 -10.37 16.39
C ILE A 653 -14.37 -10.75 15.42
N ARG A 654 -13.12 -10.79 15.90
CA ARG A 654 -11.95 -11.08 15.07
C ARG A 654 -11.79 -12.56 14.71
N SER A 655 -12.42 -13.47 15.46
CA SER A 655 -12.37 -14.91 15.18
C SER A 655 -13.22 -15.34 13.98
N GLU A 656 -14.14 -14.49 13.52
CA GLU A 656 -15.05 -14.75 12.40
C GLU A 656 -14.81 -13.73 11.27
N ARG A 657 -15.17 -14.06 10.03
CA ARG A 657 -15.23 -13.05 8.96
C ARG A 657 -16.44 -12.16 9.20
N HIS A 658 -16.40 -10.91 8.71
CA HIS A 658 -17.50 -9.97 8.88
C HIS A 658 -18.85 -10.51 8.34
N GLU A 659 -18.84 -11.15 7.17
CA GLU A 659 -20.01 -11.79 6.56
C GLU A 659 -20.54 -12.97 7.39
N ASP A 660 -19.65 -13.87 7.83
CA ASP A 660 -20.03 -15.02 8.65
C ASP A 660 -20.69 -14.56 9.96
N GLY A 661 -20.08 -13.55 10.60
CA GLY A 661 -20.57 -12.96 11.83
C GLY A 661 -21.91 -12.24 11.67
N PHE A 662 -22.17 -11.62 10.51
CA PHE A 662 -23.46 -11.01 10.18
C PHE A 662 -24.53 -12.08 9.90
N THR A 663 -24.20 -13.11 9.13
CA THR A 663 -25.11 -14.21 8.76
C THR A 663 -25.56 -15.00 9.99
N ALA A 664 -24.64 -15.28 10.92
CA ALA A 664 -24.98 -15.97 12.17
C ALA A 664 -25.88 -15.13 13.10
N PHE A 665 -25.84 -13.80 12.96
CA PHE A 665 -26.55 -12.86 13.80
C PHE A 665 -27.95 -12.51 13.24
N ASN A 666 -28.03 -12.25 11.95
CA ASN A 666 -29.20 -11.68 11.28
C ASN A 666 -30.20 -12.78 10.84
N SER A 667 -31.49 -12.47 10.90
CA SER A 667 -32.54 -13.33 10.36
C SER A 667 -32.94 -12.88 8.97
N SER A 668 -32.82 -13.79 8.00
CA SER A 668 -33.29 -13.60 6.63
C SER A 668 -34.80 -13.85 6.47
N SER A 669 -35.52 -14.22 7.54
CA SER A 669 -36.95 -14.57 7.51
C SER A 669 -37.88 -13.45 8.02
N HIS A 670 -37.38 -12.22 8.12
CA HIS A 670 -38.19 -11.11 8.62
C HIS A 670 -39.34 -10.75 7.67
N SER A 671 -40.47 -10.31 8.23
CA SER A 671 -41.65 -9.91 7.45
C SER A 671 -42.49 -8.86 8.19
N TRP A 672 -43.21 -8.04 7.44
CA TRP A 672 -44.14 -7.03 7.99
C TRP A 672 -45.11 -7.62 9.02
N ALA A 673 -45.73 -8.76 8.67
CA ALA A 673 -46.73 -9.45 9.48
C ALA A 673 -46.20 -9.96 10.84
N GLN A 674 -44.89 -10.16 10.97
CA GLN A 674 -44.28 -10.69 12.19
C GLN A 674 -43.53 -9.61 12.97
N GLU A 675 -42.70 -8.81 12.30
CA GLU A 675 -41.81 -7.87 12.99
C GLU A 675 -42.57 -6.73 13.65
N ILE A 676 -43.50 -6.08 12.94
CA ILE A 676 -44.12 -4.85 13.44
C ILE A 676 -45.06 -5.13 14.62
N PRO A 677 -45.97 -6.13 14.57
CA PRO A 677 -46.79 -6.45 15.73
C PRO A 677 -45.97 -6.87 16.95
N TRP A 678 -44.89 -7.64 16.75
CA TRP A 678 -44.00 -8.03 17.84
C TRP A 678 -43.27 -6.83 18.45
N LEU A 679 -42.64 -5.98 17.63
CA LEU A 679 -41.96 -4.78 18.11
C LEU A 679 -42.90 -3.87 18.90
N ARG A 680 -44.14 -3.69 18.43
CA ARG A 680 -45.17 -2.94 19.18
C ARG A 680 -45.51 -3.57 20.52
N SER A 681 -45.47 -4.90 20.64
CA SER A 681 -45.72 -5.59 21.91
C SER A 681 -44.58 -5.42 22.94
N VAL A 682 -43.35 -5.12 22.49
CA VAL A 682 -42.16 -5.09 23.37
C VAL A 682 -41.58 -3.70 23.61
N THR A 683 -42.04 -2.64 22.94
CA THR A 683 -41.57 -1.27 23.20
C THR A 683 -42.61 -0.18 22.96
N ASN A 684 -42.49 0.94 23.68
CA ASN A 684 -43.26 2.16 23.46
C ASN A 684 -42.50 3.22 22.64
N MET A 685 -41.27 2.92 22.23
CA MET A 685 -40.53 3.78 21.31
C MET A 685 -41.27 3.88 19.97
N GLN A 686 -41.04 4.97 19.23
CA GLN A 686 -41.52 5.05 17.86
C GLN A 686 -40.87 3.97 16.99
N ILE A 687 -41.61 3.33 16.08
CA ILE A 687 -41.07 2.33 15.15
C ILE A 687 -40.96 2.96 13.77
N TRP A 688 -39.74 3.03 13.26
CA TRP A 688 -39.44 3.54 11.93
C TRP A 688 -38.79 2.45 11.09
N ILE A 689 -39.16 2.39 9.81
CA ILE A 689 -38.59 1.42 8.87
C ILE A 689 -37.51 2.10 8.04
N LYS A 690 -36.28 1.59 8.13
CA LYS A 690 -35.14 2.05 7.34
C LYS A 690 -34.84 1.05 6.24
N GLY A 691 -34.58 1.56 5.04
CA GLY A 691 -34.25 0.74 3.87
C GLY A 691 -35.34 0.67 2.81
N VAL A 692 -36.31 1.59 2.87
CA VAL A 692 -37.44 1.63 1.93
C VAL A 692 -37.04 2.40 0.67
N LEU A 693 -37.41 1.88 -0.50
CA LEU A 693 -37.21 2.54 -1.80
C LEU A 693 -38.47 2.60 -2.66
N THR A 694 -39.60 2.05 -2.19
CA THR A 694 -40.81 1.87 -3.00
C THR A 694 -42.02 2.52 -2.33
N ALA A 695 -43.00 2.93 -3.14
CA ALA A 695 -44.29 3.42 -2.65
C ALA A 695 -45.07 2.34 -1.88
N GLU A 696 -44.99 1.10 -2.33
CA GLU A 696 -45.67 -0.07 -1.78
C GLU A 696 -45.22 -0.36 -0.34
N ASP A 697 -43.91 -0.34 -0.08
CA ASP A 697 -43.38 -0.54 1.28
C ASP A 697 -43.73 0.62 2.22
N VAL A 698 -43.88 1.85 1.69
CA VAL A 698 -44.41 2.97 2.48
C VAL A 698 -45.88 2.74 2.84
N GLN A 699 -46.70 2.22 1.92
CA GLN A 699 -48.10 1.89 2.19
C GLN A 699 -48.21 0.81 3.27
N LEU A 700 -47.37 -0.23 3.19
CA LEU A 700 -47.28 -1.26 4.23
C LEU A 700 -46.83 -0.66 5.57
N ALA A 701 -45.85 0.24 5.59
CA ALA A 701 -45.45 0.91 6.82
C ALA A 701 -46.63 1.68 7.47
N VAL A 702 -47.48 2.32 6.67
CA VAL A 702 -48.69 2.99 7.14
C VAL A 702 -49.73 1.99 7.64
N GLU A 703 -50.02 0.93 6.87
CA GLU A 703 -50.99 -0.12 7.21
C GLU A 703 -50.65 -0.81 8.53
N TYR A 704 -49.37 -1.13 8.74
CA TYR A 704 -48.86 -1.73 9.97
C TYR A 704 -48.66 -0.73 11.12
N GLY A 705 -49.01 0.55 10.89
CA GLY A 705 -48.99 1.59 11.91
C GLY A 705 -47.59 1.98 12.37
N CYS A 706 -46.59 1.98 11.48
CA CYS A 706 -45.26 2.51 11.77
C CYS A 706 -45.32 4.04 11.95
N ASP A 707 -44.44 4.60 12.80
CA ASP A 707 -44.40 6.04 13.10
C ASP A 707 -43.64 6.85 12.03
N GLY A 708 -42.81 6.17 11.22
CA GLY A 708 -42.06 6.82 10.16
C GLY A 708 -41.32 5.85 9.24
N VAL A 709 -40.77 6.40 8.16
CA VAL A 709 -39.99 5.68 7.16
C VAL A 709 -38.72 6.48 6.86
N VAL A 710 -37.61 5.78 6.70
CA VAL A 710 -36.33 6.31 6.21
C VAL A 710 -36.07 5.73 4.82
N VAL A 711 -36.27 6.55 3.79
CA VAL A 711 -35.94 6.19 2.41
C VAL A 711 -34.42 6.01 2.31
N SER A 712 -33.98 4.80 1.99
CA SER A 712 -32.56 4.43 2.06
C SER A 712 -32.28 3.19 1.23
N ASN A 713 -31.16 3.20 0.51
CA ASN A 713 -30.54 2.00 -0.10
C ASN A 713 -29.28 1.59 0.67
N HIS A 714 -29.22 1.92 1.96
CA HIS A 714 -28.07 1.68 2.82
C HIS A 714 -26.76 2.34 2.34
N GLY A 715 -26.85 3.45 1.59
CA GLY A 715 -25.69 4.10 1.00
C GLY A 715 -25.08 3.31 -0.16
N GLY A 716 -25.87 2.46 -0.84
CA GLY A 716 -25.40 1.60 -1.92
C GLY A 716 -24.63 0.35 -1.46
N ARG A 717 -24.79 -0.04 -0.18
CA ARG A 717 -24.02 -1.13 0.48
C ARG A 717 -24.77 -2.46 0.60
N GLN A 718 -25.98 -2.55 0.04
CA GLN A 718 -26.84 -3.73 0.08
C GLN A 718 -27.08 -4.28 -1.34
N LEU A 719 -28.22 -4.01 -1.96
CA LEU A 719 -28.45 -4.33 -3.37
C LEU A 719 -27.89 -3.19 -4.24
N ASP A 720 -26.98 -3.51 -5.15
CA ASP A 720 -26.47 -2.58 -6.16
C ASP A 720 -27.42 -2.50 -7.36
N GLU A 721 -27.21 -1.51 -8.22
CA GLU A 721 -28.12 -1.18 -9.34
C GLU A 721 -29.55 -0.85 -8.89
N THR A 722 -29.72 -0.42 -7.64
CA THR A 722 -30.96 0.18 -7.13
C THR A 722 -31.04 1.67 -7.46
N PRO A 723 -32.25 2.24 -7.57
CA PRO A 723 -32.42 3.67 -7.75
C PRO A 723 -31.70 4.49 -6.67
N ALA A 724 -31.21 5.67 -7.06
CA ALA A 724 -30.76 6.67 -6.09
C ALA A 724 -31.89 7.06 -5.15
N THR A 725 -31.60 7.27 -3.85
CA THR A 725 -32.64 7.57 -2.85
C THR A 725 -33.43 8.84 -3.16
N ILE A 726 -32.80 9.82 -3.81
CA ILE A 726 -33.47 11.07 -4.23
C ILE A 726 -34.48 10.84 -5.36
N ASP A 727 -34.24 9.84 -6.22
CA ASP A 727 -35.15 9.45 -7.30
C ASP A 727 -36.36 8.66 -6.76
N ALA A 728 -36.16 7.84 -5.71
CA ALA A 728 -37.22 7.10 -5.01
C ALA A 728 -38.09 7.98 -4.08
N LEU A 729 -37.53 9.09 -3.57
CA LEU A 729 -38.20 9.93 -2.57
C LEU A 729 -39.59 10.47 -2.99
N PRO A 730 -39.84 10.96 -4.22
CA PRO A 730 -41.11 11.54 -4.60
C PRO A 730 -42.30 10.57 -4.50
N GLU A 731 -42.14 9.31 -4.93
CA GLU A 731 -43.20 8.30 -4.85
C GLU A 731 -43.45 7.85 -3.42
N CYS A 732 -42.39 7.68 -2.63
CA CYS A 732 -42.47 7.36 -1.21
C CYS A 732 -43.25 8.46 -0.44
N VAL A 733 -42.94 9.73 -0.70
CA VAL A 733 -43.65 10.87 -0.09
C VAL A 733 -45.11 10.94 -0.53
N LYS A 734 -45.42 10.58 -1.78
CA LYS A 734 -46.80 10.51 -2.28
C LYS A 734 -47.58 9.42 -1.54
N ALA A 735 -47.01 8.23 -1.40
CA ALA A 735 -47.61 7.11 -0.68
C ALA A 735 -47.89 7.44 0.80
N ALA A 736 -46.95 8.10 1.48
CA ALA A 736 -47.09 8.50 2.88
C ALA A 736 -48.26 9.48 3.14
N LYS A 737 -48.79 10.15 2.11
CA LYS A 737 -49.87 11.15 2.23
C LYS A 737 -51.28 10.58 2.06
N VAL A 738 -51.44 9.35 1.56
CA VAL A 738 -52.74 8.85 1.08
C VAL A 738 -53.76 8.58 2.20
N ASP A 739 -53.34 8.29 3.44
CA ASP A 739 -54.27 7.81 4.49
C ASP A 739 -54.60 8.77 5.66
N ARG A 740 -54.02 9.98 5.72
CA ARG A 740 -54.36 10.94 6.79
C ARG A 740 -55.74 11.59 6.64
N VAL A 741 -56.46 11.34 5.55
CA VAL A 741 -57.82 11.86 5.32
C VAL A 741 -58.91 10.89 5.80
N SER A 742 -58.56 9.63 6.15
CA SER A 742 -59.55 8.55 6.32
C SER A 742 -59.90 8.18 7.77
N HIS A 743 -59.18 8.69 8.78
CA HIS A 743 -59.35 8.28 10.19
C HIS A 743 -59.80 9.43 11.12
N GLY A 744 -60.66 10.31 10.60
CA GLY A 744 -61.46 11.21 11.41
C GLY A 744 -62.89 10.67 11.56
N CYS A 745 -63.08 9.74 12.49
CA CYS A 745 -64.36 9.39 13.11
C CYS A 745 -64.11 9.04 14.57
#